data_AF-A0A103EKL0-F1
#
_entry.id   AF-A0A103EKL0-F1
#
_cell.length_a   1.000
_cell.length_b   1.000
_cell.length_c   1.000
_cell.angle_alpha   90.00
_cell.angle_beta   90.00
_cell.angle_gamma   90.00
#
_symmetry.space_group_name_H-M   'P 1'
#
loop_
_entity.id
_entity.type
_entity.pdbx_description
1 polymer ?
#
loop_
_entity_poly.entity_id
_entity_poly.type
_entity_poly.pdbx_seq_one_letter_code
_entity_poly.pdbx_strand_id
1 'polypeptide(L)'
;MPFAMEKQLNESQRDALVAGYMSFVAPTLKGVGNTPLTIEDLYEYLLIDPEVGDEVPATRVASAISSVQQYVTRIINGTEPGFQPVEPGDVNAWRDGDNQYAVWAAGVDVQNYAEDYISPITRLEKSHYFKDLETTLNQNQLDPDRVQSAALAYLNQFEAVSNLYLLSGYITQDELKTAAYYFIGRTTTRPYRYFWRQMDLSKNGARPGKPVTPNCWSDWLPIDLPLASDTILEHTVRPVFYNERLYVAWVERDPVPIKDSAGANTTRHVYRVKFGYKRFDDSWTAPNSTSLKTRQQGDPGFGEIDRSSVTIDEVSNFDLRVVNLLATVDHSHEPSHDADSNPYGRLMLGVFVRNFNAEGEKGKNSPTIYGYQYCDSAFHHVPLGPQLKEELFAIFKDRIDTDNTLQYALYKQKYEIESVEAYKDNERAPDGGDIHGSSKEDQSYLEKWWKRIEDLVQGNRGPNSYIQMKGPFEIKATLMLKTDFVNDFTFTQQDTNSGSNTGFGFCRPDGKWGVTIRYHGDDANTFGKDVDNNVNFYTFENTAIRYSQDLFGDYSLPINQYSLCNLDEQGKPASLIDDHFHVNIGLHDYIAWDDDPPTSVTLDISGCRLSDGRDVTNNSIKNNSLNSLFFLDNKNNKLASIKNFRKIGDTRKFFEGIRFYTAQSNEVDYGESSYTLTNSSRGAPYSKTHRITESDFTAEQRYISVCLIVGDDHFDRPSNTDMKNFNYVWKWFKVYLEKLT
;
A
#
# COMPACT_ATOMS: atom_id res chain seq x y z
N MET A 1 5.71 -64.91 -0.08
CA MET A 1 6.89 -65.20 -0.93
C MET A 1 6.99 -64.25 -2.13
N PRO A 2 5.94 -63.95 -2.93
CA PRO A 2 6.05 -63.01 -4.06
C PRO A 2 6.37 -61.56 -3.64
N PHE A 3 5.64 -61.04 -2.65
CA PHE A 3 5.82 -59.68 -2.12
C PHE A 3 7.22 -59.38 -1.55
N ALA A 4 7.94 -60.39 -1.07
CA ALA A 4 9.28 -60.19 -0.51
C ALA A 4 10.34 -59.98 -1.62
N MET A 5 10.17 -60.63 -2.78
CA MET A 5 11.06 -60.46 -3.93
C MET A 5 10.83 -59.13 -4.64
N GLU A 6 9.57 -58.72 -4.81
CA GLU A 6 9.21 -57.42 -5.40
C GLU A 6 9.70 -56.26 -4.54
N LYS A 7 9.48 -56.33 -3.22
CA LYS A 7 10.02 -55.36 -2.27
C LYS A 7 11.54 -55.20 -2.40
N GLN A 8 12.26 -56.32 -2.34
CA GLN A 8 13.72 -56.31 -2.42
C GLN A 8 14.22 -55.78 -3.76
N LEU A 9 13.51 -56.08 -4.86
CA LEU A 9 13.83 -55.57 -6.20
C LEU A 9 13.60 -54.05 -6.29
N ASN A 10 12.47 -53.55 -5.80
CA ASN A 10 12.12 -52.12 -5.83
C ASN A 10 13.08 -51.29 -4.99
N GLU A 11 13.42 -51.74 -3.78
CA GLU A 11 14.40 -51.07 -2.91
C GLU A 11 15.81 -51.10 -3.53
N SER A 12 16.23 -52.24 -4.10
CA SER A 12 17.54 -52.33 -4.77
C SER A 12 17.61 -51.45 -6.03
N GLN A 13 16.51 -51.35 -6.79
CA GLN A 13 16.41 -50.47 -7.96
C GLN A 13 16.45 -49.00 -7.56
N ARG A 14 15.69 -48.63 -6.51
CA ARG A 14 15.70 -47.29 -5.93
C ARG A 14 17.10 -46.90 -5.50
N ASP A 15 17.80 -47.72 -4.72
CA ASP A 15 19.16 -47.42 -4.24
C ASP A 15 20.14 -47.24 -5.39
N ALA A 16 20.05 -48.09 -6.43
CA ALA A 16 20.86 -47.96 -7.63
C ALA A 16 20.54 -46.69 -8.43
N LEU A 17 19.26 -46.33 -8.55
CA LEU A 17 18.82 -45.12 -9.24
C LEU A 17 19.21 -43.86 -8.47
N VAL A 18 19.12 -43.85 -7.14
CA VAL A 18 19.55 -42.74 -6.28
C VAL A 18 21.05 -42.54 -6.40
N ALA A 19 21.85 -43.61 -6.28
CA ALA A 19 23.30 -43.55 -6.46
C ALA A 19 23.68 -43.07 -7.88
N GLY A 20 22.99 -43.57 -8.90
CA GLY A 20 23.17 -43.15 -10.28
C GLY A 20 22.77 -41.68 -10.52
N TYR A 21 21.65 -41.25 -9.97
CA TYR A 21 21.16 -39.88 -10.09
C TYR A 21 22.14 -38.91 -9.42
N MET A 22 22.58 -39.18 -8.19
CA MET A 22 23.57 -38.37 -7.48
C MET A 22 24.92 -38.29 -8.21
N SER A 23 25.36 -39.37 -8.85
CA SER A 23 26.69 -39.43 -9.49
C SER A 23 26.72 -38.85 -10.91
N PHE A 24 25.64 -39.04 -11.68
CA PHE A 24 25.64 -38.74 -13.11
C PHE A 24 24.69 -37.59 -13.49
N VAL A 25 23.61 -37.36 -12.75
CA VAL A 25 22.56 -36.39 -13.11
C VAL A 25 22.64 -35.15 -12.24
N ALA A 26 22.70 -35.29 -10.92
CA ALA A 26 22.71 -34.18 -9.98
C ALA A 26 23.84 -33.15 -10.21
N PRO A 27 25.08 -33.54 -10.59
CA PRO A 27 26.14 -32.58 -10.94
C PRO A 27 25.86 -31.76 -12.20
N THR A 28 24.91 -32.20 -13.04
CA THR A 28 24.47 -31.46 -14.23
C THR A 28 23.36 -30.45 -13.93
N LEU A 29 22.79 -30.48 -12.72
CA LEU A 29 21.72 -29.57 -12.30
C LEU A 29 22.26 -28.15 -12.08
N LYS A 30 21.45 -27.15 -12.46
CA LYS A 30 21.78 -25.73 -12.32
C LYS A 30 22.01 -25.38 -10.84
N GLY A 31 23.19 -24.81 -10.53
CA GLY A 31 23.51 -24.29 -9.20
C GLY A 31 24.12 -25.28 -8.20
N VAL A 32 24.26 -26.56 -8.57
CA VAL A 32 24.79 -27.63 -7.69
C VAL A 32 26.31 -27.78 -7.78
N GLY A 33 26.87 -27.70 -9.00
CA GLY A 33 28.32 -27.77 -9.25
C GLY A 33 28.96 -29.10 -8.79
N ASN A 34 30.21 -29.04 -8.30
CA ASN A 34 30.96 -30.18 -7.76
C ASN A 34 30.78 -30.36 -6.22
N THR A 35 29.73 -29.77 -5.65
CA THR A 35 29.48 -29.83 -4.21
C THR A 35 29.07 -31.24 -3.82
N PRO A 36 29.62 -31.84 -2.74
CA PRO A 36 29.16 -33.14 -2.27
C PRO A 36 27.67 -33.04 -1.87
N LEU A 37 26.81 -33.74 -2.61
CA LEU A 37 25.38 -33.82 -2.31
C LEU A 37 25.12 -34.91 -1.28
N THR A 38 24.21 -34.60 -0.36
CA THR A 38 23.60 -35.55 0.56
C THR A 38 22.31 -36.10 -0.02
N ILE A 39 21.77 -37.14 0.61
CA ILE A 39 20.47 -37.72 0.22
C ILE A 39 19.34 -36.74 0.59
N GLU A 40 19.49 -36.02 1.69
CA GLU A 40 18.62 -34.90 2.06
C GLU A 40 18.54 -33.85 0.95
N ASP A 41 19.66 -33.43 0.36
CA ASP A 41 19.65 -32.45 -0.74
C ASP A 41 18.84 -32.96 -1.95
N LEU A 42 18.88 -34.28 -2.21
CA LEU A 42 18.10 -34.90 -3.28
C LEU A 42 16.61 -34.94 -2.95
N TYR A 43 16.25 -35.26 -1.69
CA TYR A 43 14.87 -35.14 -1.19
C TYR A 43 14.37 -33.70 -1.33
N GLU A 44 15.20 -32.73 -0.97
CA GLU A 44 14.85 -31.34 -1.08
C GLU A 44 14.60 -30.94 -2.54
N TYR A 45 15.48 -31.35 -3.45
CA TYR A 45 15.34 -31.00 -4.86
C TYR A 45 14.14 -31.68 -5.54
N LEU A 46 13.95 -32.98 -5.30
CA LEU A 46 12.91 -33.77 -5.96
C LEU A 46 11.53 -33.64 -5.30
N LEU A 47 11.46 -33.07 -4.09
CA LEU A 47 10.23 -32.92 -3.29
C LEU A 47 9.53 -34.26 -2.98
N ILE A 48 10.27 -35.36 -3.09
CA ILE A 48 9.83 -36.72 -2.80
C ILE A 48 10.98 -37.47 -2.15
N ASP A 49 10.69 -38.21 -1.09
CA ASP A 49 11.71 -38.90 -0.30
C ASP A 49 12.24 -40.12 -1.09
N PRO A 50 13.54 -40.11 -1.47
CA PRO A 50 14.16 -41.18 -2.23
C PRO A 50 14.51 -42.41 -1.38
N GLU A 51 14.34 -42.38 -0.05
CA GLU A 51 14.63 -43.48 0.88
C GLU A 51 13.38 -44.22 1.37
N VAL A 52 12.20 -43.87 0.88
CA VAL A 52 10.94 -44.56 1.24
C VAL A 52 10.97 -46.01 0.78
N GLY A 53 10.69 -46.94 1.70
CA GLY A 53 10.58 -48.37 1.43
C GLY A 53 9.28 -48.75 0.74
N ASP A 54 9.25 -49.93 0.10
CA ASP A 54 8.11 -50.42 -0.70
C ASP A 54 6.80 -50.58 0.11
N GLU A 55 6.90 -50.61 1.45
CA GLU A 55 5.77 -50.85 2.36
C GLU A 55 4.86 -49.65 2.60
N VAL A 56 5.20 -48.45 2.10
CA VAL A 56 4.42 -47.21 2.32
C VAL A 56 3.56 -46.89 1.09
N PRO A 57 2.31 -47.38 1.00
CA PRO A 57 1.45 -47.09 -0.13
C PRO A 57 0.95 -45.64 -0.07
N ALA A 58 1.21 -44.87 -1.13
CA ALA A 58 0.63 -43.54 -1.36
C ALA A 58 -0.04 -43.49 -2.73
N THR A 59 -1.11 -42.69 -2.86
CA THR A 59 -1.70 -42.42 -4.18
C THR A 59 -0.88 -41.36 -4.91
N ARG A 60 -0.87 -41.41 -6.24
CA ARG A 60 -0.14 -40.42 -7.06
C ARG A 60 -0.54 -38.97 -6.76
N VAL A 61 -1.82 -38.75 -6.50
CA VAL A 61 -2.36 -37.41 -6.19
C VAL A 61 -1.87 -36.96 -4.81
N ALA A 62 -1.90 -37.84 -3.79
CA ALA A 62 -1.42 -37.49 -2.46
C ALA A 62 0.08 -37.15 -2.46
N SER A 63 0.90 -37.93 -3.17
CA SER A 63 2.33 -37.63 -3.33
C SER A 63 2.57 -36.29 -4.01
N ALA A 64 1.83 -35.98 -5.08
CA ALA A 64 1.94 -34.69 -5.77
C ALA A 64 1.53 -33.51 -4.87
N ILE A 65 0.47 -33.66 -4.07
CA ILE A 65 0.05 -32.65 -3.08
C ILE A 65 1.16 -32.40 -2.06
N SER A 66 1.75 -33.46 -1.47
CA SER A 66 2.83 -33.31 -0.51
C SER A 66 4.05 -32.60 -1.10
N SER A 67 4.43 -32.93 -2.34
CA SER A 67 5.54 -32.26 -3.03
C SER A 67 5.26 -30.76 -3.23
N VAL A 68 4.06 -30.41 -3.69
CA VAL A 68 3.67 -29.00 -3.88
C VAL A 68 3.57 -28.26 -2.54
N GLN A 69 3.03 -28.88 -1.50
CA GLN A 69 2.95 -28.29 -0.17
C GLN A 69 4.34 -28.02 0.43
N GLN A 70 5.27 -28.96 0.28
CA GLN A 70 6.67 -28.78 0.68
C GLN A 70 7.29 -27.60 -0.08
N TYR A 71 7.08 -27.53 -1.39
CA TYR A 71 7.61 -26.45 -2.22
C TYR A 71 7.07 -25.06 -1.83
N VAL A 72 5.74 -24.91 -1.73
CA VAL A 72 5.11 -23.64 -1.33
C VAL A 72 5.53 -23.22 0.08
N THR A 73 5.67 -24.17 1.00
CA THR A 73 6.15 -23.89 2.36
C THR A 73 7.59 -23.36 2.36
N ARG A 74 8.46 -23.87 1.48
CA ARG A 74 9.83 -23.38 1.34
C ARG A 74 9.89 -21.97 0.75
N ILE A 75 9.02 -21.68 -0.22
CA ILE A 75 8.87 -20.32 -0.78
C ILE A 75 8.46 -19.35 0.33
N ILE A 76 7.44 -19.69 1.11
CA ILE A 76 6.91 -18.84 2.18
C ILE A 76 7.90 -18.65 3.33
N ASN A 77 8.68 -19.68 3.65
CA ASN A 77 9.74 -19.60 4.67
C ASN A 77 11.01 -18.89 4.17
N GLY A 78 11.08 -18.54 2.87
CA GLY A 78 12.26 -17.93 2.26
C GLY A 78 13.46 -18.87 2.16
N THR A 79 13.25 -20.19 2.25
CA THR A 79 14.31 -21.20 2.08
C THR A 79 14.49 -21.59 0.62
N GLU A 80 13.48 -21.38 -0.22
CA GLU A 80 13.57 -21.61 -1.66
C GLU A 80 14.23 -20.40 -2.35
N PRO A 81 15.36 -20.58 -3.06
CA PRO A 81 16.07 -19.48 -3.69
C PRO A 81 15.31 -18.92 -4.91
N GLY A 82 15.53 -17.64 -5.18
CA GLY A 82 14.97 -16.94 -6.35
C GLY A 82 13.62 -16.28 -6.11
N PHE A 83 12.94 -16.55 -4.98
CA PHE A 83 11.62 -15.98 -4.66
C PHE A 83 11.73 -14.63 -3.94
N GLN A 84 10.89 -13.67 -4.36
CA GLN A 84 10.65 -12.45 -3.60
C GLN A 84 9.79 -12.77 -2.36
N PRO A 85 9.87 -11.96 -1.29
CA PRO A 85 9.00 -12.12 -0.13
C PRO A 85 7.53 -12.15 -0.54
N VAL A 86 6.84 -13.22 -0.14
CA VAL A 86 5.41 -13.39 -0.42
C VAL A 86 4.61 -12.33 0.34
N GLU A 87 3.55 -11.81 -0.30
CA GLU A 87 2.65 -10.83 0.32
C GLU A 87 2.12 -11.34 1.67
N PRO A 88 2.07 -10.51 2.73
CA PRO A 88 1.65 -10.96 4.07
C PRO A 88 0.27 -11.63 4.10
N GLY A 89 -0.64 -11.25 3.21
CA GLY A 89 -1.96 -11.86 3.08
C GLY A 89 -1.89 -13.33 2.67
N ASP A 90 -1.09 -13.64 1.65
CA ASP A 90 -0.92 -15.01 1.14
C ASP A 90 -0.13 -15.88 2.13
N VAL A 91 0.85 -15.29 2.82
CA VAL A 91 1.56 -15.96 3.92
C VAL A 91 0.58 -16.37 5.04
N ASN A 92 -0.32 -15.46 5.43
CA ASN A 92 -1.31 -15.76 6.47
C ASN A 92 -2.30 -16.82 5.99
N ALA A 93 -2.82 -16.74 4.76
CA ALA A 93 -3.73 -17.75 4.21
C ALA A 93 -3.11 -19.16 4.19
N TRP A 94 -1.85 -19.26 3.76
CA TRP A 94 -1.11 -20.52 3.80
C TRP A 94 -0.93 -21.08 5.21
N ARG A 95 -0.55 -20.21 6.16
CA ARG A 95 -0.34 -20.60 7.56
C ARG A 95 -1.62 -20.98 8.27
N ASP A 96 -2.73 -20.31 7.96
CA ASP A 96 -4.00 -20.47 8.65
C ASP A 96 -4.79 -21.70 8.15
N GLY A 97 -4.56 -22.15 6.90
CA GLY A 97 -5.25 -23.35 6.43
C GLY A 97 -4.86 -23.94 5.07
N ASP A 98 -4.36 -23.15 4.11
CA ASP A 98 -4.17 -23.68 2.74
C ASP A 98 -3.07 -24.74 2.65
N ASN A 99 -2.16 -24.80 3.63
CA ASN A 99 -1.13 -25.82 3.72
C ASN A 99 -1.66 -27.24 4.06
N GLN A 100 -2.93 -27.37 4.46
CA GLN A 100 -3.55 -28.61 4.87
C GLN A 100 -4.80 -28.88 4.05
N TYR A 101 -4.79 -29.95 3.26
CA TYR A 101 -5.92 -30.31 2.40
C TYR A 101 -7.24 -30.39 3.16
N ALA A 102 -7.25 -30.95 4.37
CA ALA A 102 -8.47 -31.09 5.16
C ALA A 102 -9.05 -29.73 5.60
N VAL A 103 -8.21 -28.76 5.96
CA VAL A 103 -8.64 -27.42 6.39
C VAL A 103 -9.11 -26.61 5.18
N TRP A 104 -8.34 -26.66 4.10
CA TRP A 104 -8.72 -26.06 2.82
C TRP A 104 -10.06 -26.59 2.31
N ALA A 105 -10.22 -27.92 2.28
CA ALA A 105 -11.46 -28.57 1.84
C ALA A 105 -12.64 -28.15 2.72
N ALA A 106 -12.46 -28.13 4.05
CA ALA A 106 -13.49 -27.62 4.97
C ALA A 106 -13.82 -26.15 4.70
N GLY A 107 -12.84 -25.30 4.34
CA GLY A 107 -13.07 -23.91 3.97
C GLY A 107 -13.92 -23.76 2.70
N VAL A 108 -13.66 -24.59 1.69
CA VAL A 108 -14.46 -24.68 0.46
C VAL A 108 -15.87 -25.20 0.75
N ASP A 109 -15.99 -26.20 1.62
CA ASP A 109 -17.27 -26.78 2.01
C ASP A 109 -18.11 -25.78 2.82
N VAL A 110 -17.52 -24.99 3.73
CA VAL A 110 -18.22 -23.91 4.46
C VAL A 110 -18.83 -22.89 3.49
N GLN A 111 -18.17 -22.59 2.37
CA GLN A 111 -18.70 -21.66 1.37
C GLN A 111 -19.86 -22.24 0.55
N ASN A 112 -19.78 -23.54 0.21
CA ASN A 112 -20.76 -24.19 -0.67
C ASN A 112 -21.94 -24.83 0.09
N TYR A 113 -21.69 -25.32 1.30
CA TYR A 113 -22.58 -26.08 2.16
C TYR A 113 -22.57 -25.52 3.58
N ALA A 114 -22.82 -24.21 3.70
CA ALA A 114 -22.80 -23.52 4.99
C ALA A 114 -23.75 -24.17 6.02
N GLU A 115 -24.85 -24.77 5.57
CA GLU A 115 -25.82 -25.50 6.39
C GLU A 115 -25.21 -26.62 7.23
N ASP A 116 -24.16 -27.29 6.75
CA ASP A 116 -23.49 -28.38 7.45
C ASP A 116 -22.66 -27.86 8.63
N TYR A 117 -22.26 -26.58 8.58
CA TYR A 117 -21.40 -25.93 9.57
C TYR A 117 -22.16 -24.96 10.48
N ILE A 118 -23.40 -24.57 10.12
CA ILE A 118 -24.25 -23.73 10.95
C ILE A 118 -24.74 -24.55 12.14
N SER A 119 -24.20 -24.25 13.33
CA SER A 119 -24.73 -24.75 14.59
C SER A 119 -25.12 -23.60 15.53
N PRO A 120 -26.31 -23.62 16.15
CA PRO A 120 -26.73 -22.59 17.10
C PRO A 120 -25.75 -22.41 18.28
N ILE A 121 -25.06 -23.49 18.66
CA ILE A 121 -24.13 -23.54 19.79
C ILE A 121 -22.76 -22.94 19.41
N THR A 122 -22.35 -23.02 18.15
CA THR A 122 -21.05 -22.49 17.69
C THR A 122 -21.16 -21.14 17.00
N ARG A 123 -22.36 -20.55 16.94
CA ARG A 123 -22.58 -19.21 16.37
C ARG A 123 -21.60 -18.21 16.98
N LEU A 124 -20.82 -17.55 16.12
CA LEU A 124 -19.92 -16.47 16.52
C LEU A 124 -20.72 -15.19 16.80
N GLU A 125 -20.14 -14.25 17.57
CA GLU A 125 -20.76 -12.96 17.91
C GLU A 125 -22.18 -13.06 18.48
N LYS A 126 -22.45 -14.09 19.30
CA LYS A 126 -23.73 -14.22 20.02
C LYS A 126 -23.98 -13.00 20.91
N SER A 127 -25.22 -12.52 20.88
CA SER A 127 -25.63 -11.51 21.85
C SER A 127 -25.57 -12.02 23.27
N HIS A 128 -25.31 -11.12 24.23
CA HIS A 128 -25.26 -11.52 25.63
C HIS A 128 -26.61 -12.09 26.09
N TYR A 129 -27.75 -11.58 25.60
CA TYR A 129 -29.08 -12.17 25.81
C TYR A 129 -29.15 -13.64 25.39
N PHE A 130 -28.57 -13.98 24.23
CA PHE A 130 -28.55 -15.37 23.75
C PHE A 130 -27.59 -16.24 24.57
N LYS A 131 -26.45 -15.70 25.00
CA LYS A 131 -25.51 -16.38 25.89
C LYS A 131 -26.14 -16.68 27.26
N ASP A 132 -26.93 -15.75 27.79
CA ASP A 132 -27.66 -15.93 29.05
C ASP A 132 -28.73 -17.04 28.92
N LEU A 133 -29.47 -17.05 27.80
CA LEU A 133 -30.43 -18.11 27.49
C LEU A 133 -29.73 -19.48 27.40
N GLU A 134 -28.64 -19.57 26.64
CA GLU A 134 -27.83 -20.79 26.51
C GLU A 134 -27.30 -21.26 27.86
N THR A 135 -26.80 -20.34 28.68
CA THR A 135 -26.32 -20.64 30.05
C THR A 135 -27.45 -21.19 30.93
N THR A 136 -28.62 -20.56 30.89
CA THR A 136 -29.80 -20.97 31.68
C THR A 136 -30.28 -22.37 31.28
N LEU A 137 -30.30 -22.67 29.98
CA LEU A 137 -30.69 -23.97 29.45
C LEU A 137 -29.64 -25.06 29.74
N ASN A 138 -28.35 -24.72 29.74
CA ASN A 138 -27.26 -25.68 29.98
C ASN A 138 -27.11 -26.08 31.47
N GLN A 139 -27.53 -25.23 32.41
CA GLN A 139 -27.35 -25.49 33.85
C GLN A 139 -28.36 -26.48 34.44
N ASN A 140 -29.52 -26.68 33.80
CA ASN A 140 -30.64 -27.42 34.37
C ASN A 140 -31.00 -28.64 33.53
N GLN A 141 -31.53 -29.69 34.16
CA GLN A 141 -32.19 -30.77 33.42
C GLN A 141 -33.35 -30.17 32.61
N LEU A 142 -33.36 -30.44 31.30
CA LEU A 142 -34.36 -29.89 30.39
C LEU A 142 -35.71 -30.57 30.61
N ASP A 143 -36.70 -29.77 31.03
CA ASP A 143 -38.12 -30.12 31.02
C ASP A 143 -38.92 -28.96 30.38
N PRO A 144 -40.16 -29.20 29.91
CA PRO A 144 -40.94 -28.18 29.21
C PRO A 144 -41.15 -26.89 30.01
N ASP A 145 -41.36 -26.97 31.32
CA ASP A 145 -41.64 -25.82 32.18
C ASP A 145 -40.41 -24.92 32.33
N ARG A 146 -39.21 -25.53 32.43
CA ARG A 146 -37.93 -24.81 32.49
C ARG A 146 -37.57 -24.16 31.17
N VAL A 147 -37.79 -24.86 30.06
CA VAL A 147 -37.56 -24.28 28.72
C VAL A 147 -38.48 -23.08 28.51
N GLN A 148 -39.75 -23.19 28.89
CA GLN A 148 -40.69 -22.06 28.84
C GLN A 148 -40.23 -20.90 29.73
N SER A 149 -39.78 -21.19 30.96
CA SER A 149 -39.29 -20.16 31.88
C SER A 149 -38.05 -19.42 31.34
N ALA A 150 -37.10 -20.15 30.75
CA ALA A 150 -35.92 -19.56 30.13
C ALA A 150 -36.28 -18.70 28.90
N ALA A 151 -37.22 -19.17 28.07
CA ALA A 151 -37.72 -18.40 26.93
C ALA A 151 -38.46 -17.12 27.37
N LEU A 152 -39.28 -17.18 28.41
CA LEU A 152 -39.94 -16.00 28.98
C LEU A 152 -38.94 -15.01 29.57
N ALA A 153 -37.89 -15.49 30.25
CA ALA A 153 -36.83 -14.62 30.75
C ALA A 153 -36.10 -13.89 29.62
N TYR A 154 -35.80 -14.59 28.52
CA TYR A 154 -35.23 -14.00 27.31
C TYR A 154 -36.17 -12.96 26.69
N LEU A 155 -37.47 -13.25 26.58
CA LEU A 155 -38.46 -12.29 26.06
C LEU A 155 -38.57 -11.03 26.92
N ASN A 156 -38.49 -11.16 28.26
CA ASN A 156 -38.49 -10.01 29.16
C ASN A 156 -37.24 -9.13 28.98
N GLN A 157 -36.06 -9.75 28.79
CA GLN A 157 -34.83 -9.01 28.47
C GLN A 157 -34.94 -8.31 27.11
N PHE A 158 -35.51 -8.98 26.11
CA PHE A 158 -35.76 -8.43 24.78
C PHE A 158 -36.74 -7.24 24.83
N GLU A 159 -37.85 -7.35 25.55
CA GLU A 159 -38.84 -6.27 25.71
C GLU A 159 -38.21 -5.01 26.34
N ALA A 160 -37.27 -5.20 27.27
CA ALA A 160 -36.57 -4.09 27.90
C ALA A 160 -35.74 -3.26 26.91
N VAL A 161 -35.21 -3.88 25.85
CA VAL A 161 -34.37 -3.20 24.85
C VAL A 161 -35.07 -2.89 23.53
N SER A 162 -36.21 -3.51 23.24
CA SER A 162 -36.97 -3.25 22.02
C SER A 162 -37.63 -1.87 22.01
N ASN A 163 -37.91 -1.31 23.19
CA ASN A 163 -38.65 -0.05 23.38
C ASN A 163 -37.77 1.07 23.98
N LEU A 164 -36.46 1.07 23.73
CA LEU A 164 -35.57 2.10 24.27
C LEU A 164 -35.84 3.46 23.65
N TYR A 165 -35.92 4.48 24.50
CA TYR A 165 -35.88 5.87 24.08
C TYR A 165 -34.43 6.30 23.91
N LEU A 166 -34.02 6.57 22.67
CA LEU A 166 -32.69 7.11 22.37
C LEU A 166 -32.56 8.50 23.00
N LEU A 167 -31.43 8.79 23.67
CA LEU A 167 -31.17 10.07 24.32
C LEU A 167 -30.14 10.90 23.57
N SER A 168 -29.02 10.28 23.22
CA SER A 168 -27.86 10.99 22.67
C SER A 168 -26.95 10.02 21.91
N GLY A 169 -26.04 10.60 21.13
CA GLY A 169 -24.98 9.83 20.51
C GLY A 169 -23.70 10.63 20.28
N TYR A 170 -22.64 9.91 19.94
CA TYR A 170 -21.30 10.44 19.71
C TYR A 170 -20.69 9.79 18.46
N ILE A 171 -20.04 10.60 17.63
CA ILE A 171 -19.36 10.16 16.41
C ILE A 171 -17.86 10.39 16.58
N THR A 172 -17.06 9.36 16.32
CA THR A 172 -15.63 9.38 16.59
C THR A 172 -14.77 9.97 15.47
N GLN A 173 -15.31 10.25 14.28
CA GLN A 173 -14.51 10.61 13.11
C GLN A 173 -15.29 11.59 12.23
N ASP A 174 -14.58 12.40 11.44
CA ASP A 174 -15.17 13.30 10.44
C ASP A 174 -15.79 12.55 9.27
N GLU A 175 -15.16 11.45 8.85
CA GLU A 175 -15.67 10.65 7.75
C GLU A 175 -16.85 9.80 8.22
N LEU A 176 -18.03 10.40 8.16
CA LEU A 176 -19.30 9.79 8.58
C LEU A 176 -19.63 8.46 7.87
N LYS A 177 -18.94 8.12 6.78
CA LYS A 177 -19.15 6.86 6.04
C LYS A 177 -18.41 5.67 6.63
N THR A 178 -17.36 5.93 7.41
CA THR A 178 -16.47 4.93 8.02
C THR A 178 -16.43 5.05 9.54
N ALA A 179 -17.02 6.12 10.09
CA ALA A 179 -17.07 6.42 11.52
C ALA A 179 -17.79 5.36 12.37
N ALA A 180 -17.33 5.27 13.62
CA ALA A 180 -18.04 4.61 14.70
C ALA A 180 -18.99 5.60 15.39
N TYR A 181 -20.23 5.16 15.60
CA TYR A 181 -21.28 5.88 16.29
C TYR A 181 -21.57 5.17 17.60
N TYR A 182 -21.62 5.91 18.69
CA TYR A 182 -22.02 5.43 20.00
C TYR A 182 -23.36 6.06 20.37
N PHE A 183 -24.28 5.25 20.84
CA PHE A 183 -25.63 5.68 21.19
C PHE A 183 -25.92 5.33 22.65
N ILE A 184 -26.63 6.22 23.35
CA ILE A 184 -27.20 5.94 24.67
C ILE A 184 -28.72 5.98 24.56
N GLY A 185 -29.36 4.93 25.04
CA GLY A 185 -30.80 4.83 25.19
C GLY A 185 -31.20 4.51 26.63
N ARG A 186 -32.46 4.77 26.97
CA ARG A 186 -33.03 4.41 28.27
C ARG A 186 -34.40 3.74 28.13
N THR A 187 -34.83 3.03 29.16
CA THR A 187 -36.22 2.54 29.25
C THR A 187 -37.22 3.70 29.32
N THR A 188 -38.45 3.44 28.90
CA THR A 188 -39.54 4.43 28.89
C THR A 188 -40.16 4.65 30.26
N THR A 189 -40.06 3.69 31.18
CA THR A 189 -40.63 3.72 32.53
C THR A 189 -39.57 3.92 33.61
N ARG A 190 -39.91 4.66 34.67
CA ARG A 190 -39.05 4.90 35.84
C ARG A 190 -39.12 3.73 36.85
N PRO A 191 -38.04 3.40 37.57
CA PRO A 191 -36.70 3.96 37.45
C PRO A 191 -36.05 3.57 36.11
N TYR A 192 -35.41 4.54 35.45
CA TYR A 192 -34.85 4.28 34.13
C TYR A 192 -33.63 3.37 34.23
N ARG A 193 -33.51 2.46 33.26
CA ARG A 193 -32.28 1.72 32.97
C ARG A 193 -31.67 2.26 31.70
N TYR A 194 -30.35 2.44 31.69
CA TYR A 194 -29.61 3.01 30.58
C TYR A 194 -28.82 1.92 29.86
N PHE A 195 -28.73 2.05 28.55
CA PHE A 195 -28.07 1.11 27.66
C PHE A 195 -27.24 1.90 26.65
N TRP A 196 -26.16 1.29 26.17
CA TRP A 196 -25.39 1.82 25.06
C TRP A 196 -25.23 0.78 23.96
N ARG A 197 -25.03 1.26 22.73
CA ARG A 197 -24.60 0.41 21.61
C ARG A 197 -23.71 1.19 20.66
N GLN A 198 -23.02 0.46 19.81
CA GLN A 198 -22.17 0.99 18.76
C GLN A 198 -22.72 0.63 17.38
N MET A 199 -22.53 1.53 16.42
CA MET A 199 -22.60 1.25 15.00
C MET A 199 -21.26 1.60 14.36
N ASP A 200 -20.57 0.61 13.82
CA ASP A 200 -19.27 0.74 13.14
C ASP A 200 -19.45 0.62 11.63
N LEU A 201 -19.40 1.76 10.93
CA LEU A 201 -19.63 1.79 9.48
C LEU A 201 -18.43 1.33 8.66
N SER A 202 -17.25 1.17 9.25
CA SER A 202 -16.11 0.54 8.55
C SER A 202 -16.44 -0.89 8.11
N LYS A 203 -17.32 -1.58 8.86
CA LYS A 203 -17.82 -2.93 8.58
C LYS A 203 -18.90 -3.00 7.49
N ASN A 204 -19.30 -1.85 6.92
CA ASN A 204 -20.36 -1.76 5.92
C ASN A 204 -19.87 -2.11 4.49
N GLY A 205 -18.72 -2.78 4.37
CA GLY A 205 -18.21 -3.39 3.13
C GLY A 205 -18.03 -2.42 1.96
N ALA A 206 -17.73 -1.14 2.23
CA ALA A 206 -17.53 -0.10 1.22
C ALA A 206 -18.67 -0.02 0.18
N ARG A 207 -19.93 -0.13 0.61
CA ARG A 207 -21.12 0.00 -0.26
C ARG A 207 -21.77 1.39 -0.15
N PRO A 208 -21.23 2.43 -0.81
CA PRO A 208 -21.82 3.77 -0.75
C PRO A 208 -23.26 3.76 -1.27
N GLY A 209 -24.17 4.38 -0.52
CA GLY A 209 -25.58 4.50 -0.89
C GLY A 209 -26.45 3.26 -0.66
N LYS A 210 -25.92 2.21 0.01
CA LYS A 210 -26.72 1.05 0.45
C LYS A 210 -27.07 1.15 1.95
N PRO A 211 -28.18 0.52 2.39
CA PRO A 211 -28.53 0.45 3.81
C PRO A 211 -27.40 -0.17 4.64
N VAL A 212 -27.24 0.32 5.87
CA VAL A 212 -26.28 -0.21 6.85
C VAL A 212 -26.60 -1.68 7.12
N THR A 213 -25.60 -2.55 6.97
CA THR A 213 -25.77 -3.98 7.20
C THR A 213 -25.79 -4.31 8.71
N PRO A 214 -26.52 -5.37 9.15
CA PRO A 214 -26.65 -5.71 10.57
C PRO A 214 -25.33 -5.93 11.32
N ASN A 215 -24.28 -6.44 10.65
CA ASN A 215 -22.95 -6.65 11.21
C ASN A 215 -22.23 -5.35 11.64
N CYS A 216 -22.72 -4.18 11.19
CA CYS A 216 -22.21 -2.89 11.65
C CYS A 216 -22.67 -2.56 13.08
N TRP A 217 -23.73 -3.22 13.57
CA TRP A 217 -24.34 -2.89 14.85
C TRP A 217 -23.93 -3.84 15.96
N SER A 218 -23.55 -3.30 17.11
CA SER A 218 -23.44 -4.08 18.35
C SER A 218 -24.80 -4.20 19.04
N ASP A 219 -24.90 -5.12 20.00
CA ASP A 219 -26.03 -5.20 20.91
C ASP A 219 -26.12 -3.97 21.82
N TRP A 220 -27.33 -3.73 22.33
CA TRP A 220 -27.55 -2.86 23.49
C TRP A 220 -27.00 -3.50 24.74
N LEU A 221 -26.00 -2.89 25.36
CA LEU A 221 -25.38 -3.33 26.61
C LEU A 221 -25.78 -2.40 27.76
N PRO A 222 -26.01 -2.92 28.98
CA PRO A 222 -26.37 -2.11 30.13
C PRO A 222 -25.25 -1.14 30.53
N ILE A 223 -25.65 0.01 31.07
CA ILE A 223 -24.76 0.98 31.71
C ILE A 223 -24.98 0.90 33.22
N ASP A 224 -24.02 0.28 33.94
CA ASP A 224 -24.09 0.08 35.39
C ASP A 224 -23.57 1.30 36.18
N LEU A 225 -23.94 2.49 35.72
CA LEU A 225 -23.70 3.75 36.42
C LEU A 225 -24.98 4.15 37.18
N PRO A 226 -24.88 4.85 38.32
CA PRO A 226 -26.02 5.24 39.15
C PRO A 226 -26.82 6.40 38.53
N LEU A 227 -27.42 6.16 37.36
CA LEU A 227 -28.11 7.15 36.54
C LEU A 227 -29.61 7.30 36.85
N ALA A 228 -30.14 6.50 37.78
CA ALA A 228 -31.57 6.46 38.11
C ALA A 228 -32.03 7.51 39.15
N SER A 229 -31.14 8.41 39.59
CA SER A 229 -31.46 9.43 40.61
C SER A 229 -32.24 10.61 40.02
N ASP A 230 -33.19 11.16 40.78
CA ASP A 230 -33.92 12.39 40.41
C ASP A 230 -33.04 13.65 40.39
N THR A 231 -31.83 13.59 40.93
CA THR A 231 -30.84 14.67 40.85
C THR A 231 -30.20 14.77 39.46
N ILE A 232 -30.37 13.77 38.59
CA ILE A 232 -29.73 13.71 37.28
C ILE A 232 -30.63 14.36 36.23
N LEU A 233 -30.03 15.22 35.41
CA LEU A 233 -30.71 15.77 34.24
C LEU A 233 -30.65 14.73 33.11
N GLU A 234 -31.73 13.97 32.92
CA GLU A 234 -31.78 12.82 32.02
C GLU A 234 -31.34 13.11 30.57
N HIS A 235 -31.63 14.30 30.05
CA HIS A 235 -31.28 14.73 28.69
C HIS A 235 -29.81 15.10 28.52
N THR A 236 -29.04 15.14 29.61
CA THR A 236 -27.61 15.48 29.61
C THR A 236 -26.69 14.27 29.61
N VAL A 237 -27.24 13.04 29.67
CA VAL A 237 -26.44 11.81 29.64
C VAL A 237 -25.89 11.64 28.23
N ARG A 238 -24.56 11.65 28.06
CA ARG A 238 -23.89 11.64 26.75
C ARG A 238 -22.71 10.66 26.70
N PRO A 239 -22.57 9.90 25.60
CA PRO A 239 -21.37 9.12 25.36
C PRO A 239 -20.25 10.03 24.85
N VAL A 240 -19.01 9.68 25.13
CA VAL A 240 -17.82 10.22 24.44
C VAL A 240 -16.77 9.12 24.37
N PHE A 241 -16.20 8.90 23.19
CA PHE A 241 -15.09 7.96 23.03
C PHE A 241 -13.79 8.72 23.12
N TYR A 242 -12.98 8.41 24.14
CA TYR A 242 -11.77 9.13 24.47
C TYR A 242 -10.68 8.16 24.92
N ASN A 243 -9.45 8.33 24.42
CA ASN A 243 -8.30 7.51 24.83
C ASN A 243 -8.60 5.99 24.78
N GLU A 244 -9.13 5.53 23.64
CA GLU A 244 -9.52 4.13 23.38
C GLU A 244 -10.55 3.54 24.36
N ARG A 245 -11.36 4.40 25.00
CA ARG A 245 -12.41 3.97 25.95
C ARG A 245 -13.69 4.75 25.76
N LEU A 246 -14.81 4.07 26.03
CA LEU A 246 -16.13 4.70 26.10
C LEU A 246 -16.35 5.33 27.46
N TYR A 247 -16.64 6.62 27.47
CA TYR A 247 -17.07 7.40 28.63
C TYR A 247 -18.55 7.72 28.50
N VAL A 248 -19.20 7.86 29.66
CA VAL A 248 -20.55 8.38 29.81
C VAL A 248 -20.47 9.54 30.80
N ALA A 249 -20.87 10.73 30.36
CA ALA A 249 -20.89 11.92 31.19
C ALA A 249 -22.33 12.43 31.36
N TRP A 250 -22.62 13.04 32.51
CA TRP A 250 -23.94 13.58 32.84
C TRP A 250 -23.85 14.75 33.83
N VAL A 251 -24.95 15.49 33.96
CA VAL A 251 -25.07 16.59 34.91
C VAL A 251 -25.98 16.22 36.06
N GLU A 252 -25.53 16.49 37.28
CA GLU A 252 -26.33 16.42 38.50
C GLU A 252 -26.68 17.81 39.01
N ARG A 253 -27.96 18.03 39.30
CA ARG A 253 -28.50 19.22 39.96
C ARG A 253 -28.72 18.93 41.44
N ASP A 254 -28.19 19.78 42.30
CA ASP A 254 -28.46 19.75 43.74
C ASP A 254 -29.90 20.20 44.01
N PRO A 255 -30.75 19.37 44.63
CA PRO A 255 -32.13 19.74 44.90
C PRO A 255 -32.24 20.86 45.93
N VAL A 256 -31.20 21.08 46.74
CA VAL A 256 -31.18 22.12 47.77
C VAL A 256 -30.71 23.44 47.15
N PRO A 257 -31.52 24.53 47.23
CA PRO A 257 -31.08 25.84 46.78
C PRO A 257 -29.98 26.38 47.69
N ILE A 258 -29.10 27.21 47.12
CA ILE A 258 -28.08 27.94 47.88
C ILE A 258 -28.78 28.91 48.84
N LYS A 259 -28.24 29.06 50.05
CA LYS A 259 -28.73 30.02 51.03
C LYS A 259 -27.99 31.35 50.93
N ASP A 260 -28.70 32.45 51.11
CA ASP A 260 -28.09 33.78 51.20
C ASP A 260 -27.42 34.03 52.57
N SER A 261 -26.81 35.20 52.74
CA SER A 261 -26.15 35.61 53.99
C SER A 261 -27.11 35.68 55.20
N ALA A 262 -28.42 35.75 54.98
CA ALA A 262 -29.45 35.74 56.01
C ALA A 262 -30.01 34.32 56.29
N GLY A 263 -29.51 33.31 55.58
CA GLY A 263 -29.92 31.91 55.73
C GLY A 263 -31.21 31.56 54.98
N ALA A 264 -31.75 32.47 54.16
CA ALA A 264 -32.93 32.22 53.33
C ALA A 264 -32.55 31.50 52.03
N ASN A 265 -33.45 30.65 51.52
CA ASN A 265 -33.24 29.96 50.25
C ASN A 265 -33.27 30.95 49.08
N THR A 266 -32.27 30.88 48.21
CA THR A 266 -32.21 31.63 46.95
C THR A 266 -32.88 30.84 45.82
N THR A 267 -32.92 31.42 44.62
CA THR A 267 -33.30 30.74 43.36
C THR A 267 -32.15 29.96 42.73
N ARG A 268 -30.96 29.95 43.33
CA ARG A 268 -29.75 29.39 42.73
C ARG A 268 -29.52 27.95 43.15
N HIS A 269 -29.20 27.11 42.17
CA HIS A 269 -28.88 25.69 42.37
C HIS A 269 -27.48 25.35 41.87
N VAL A 270 -26.90 24.29 42.45
CA VAL A 270 -25.57 23.81 42.14
C VAL A 270 -25.65 22.68 41.11
N TYR A 271 -24.83 22.77 40.07
CA TYR A 271 -24.74 21.79 38.99
C TYR A 271 -23.32 21.22 38.90
N ARG A 272 -23.22 19.88 38.84
CA ARG A 272 -21.94 19.16 38.81
C ARG A 272 -21.88 18.27 37.58
N VAL A 273 -20.71 18.23 36.94
CA VAL A 273 -20.42 17.28 35.87
C VAL A 273 -19.84 16.02 36.49
N LYS A 274 -20.43 14.87 36.18
CA LYS A 274 -19.89 13.56 36.52
C LYS A 274 -19.67 12.74 35.26
N PHE A 275 -18.75 11.79 35.37
CA PHE A 275 -18.50 10.84 34.30
C PHE A 275 -18.06 9.48 34.85
N GLY A 276 -18.32 8.43 34.07
CA GLY A 276 -17.77 7.10 34.27
C GLY A 276 -17.25 6.58 32.93
N TYR A 277 -16.32 5.65 32.96
CA TYR A 277 -15.82 5.00 31.74
C TYR A 277 -15.87 3.49 31.86
N LYS A 278 -16.00 2.86 30.69
CA LYS A 278 -15.94 1.42 30.55
C LYS A 278 -14.49 0.96 30.66
N ARG A 279 -14.24 -0.02 31.51
CA ARG A 279 -12.95 -0.67 31.71
C ARG A 279 -12.73 -1.76 30.64
N PHE A 280 -11.51 -2.28 30.59
CA PHE A 280 -11.14 -3.34 29.64
C PHE A 280 -11.84 -4.69 29.90
N ASP A 281 -12.36 -4.91 31.11
CA ASP A 281 -13.15 -6.08 31.50
C ASP A 281 -14.66 -5.90 31.25
N ASP A 282 -15.02 -4.89 30.48
CA ASP A 282 -16.38 -4.43 30.20
C ASP A 282 -17.18 -3.89 31.40
N SER A 283 -16.60 -3.84 32.61
CA SER A 283 -17.24 -3.23 33.78
C SER A 283 -17.17 -1.70 33.73
N TRP A 284 -18.08 -1.04 34.44
CA TRP A 284 -18.08 0.42 34.58
C TRP A 284 -17.32 0.88 35.81
N THR A 285 -16.63 2.02 35.73
CA THR A 285 -16.05 2.66 36.92
C THR A 285 -17.13 3.20 37.85
N ALA A 286 -16.76 3.48 39.10
CA ALA A 286 -17.54 4.39 39.92
C ALA A 286 -17.64 5.80 39.27
N PRO A 287 -18.70 6.57 39.56
CA PRO A 287 -18.81 7.95 39.11
C PRO A 287 -17.66 8.82 39.60
N ASN A 288 -16.96 9.45 38.67
CA ASN A 288 -15.94 10.45 38.95
C ASN A 288 -16.56 11.85 38.89
N SER A 289 -16.01 12.76 39.69
CA SER A 289 -16.33 14.19 39.65
C SER A 289 -15.09 14.95 39.20
N THR A 290 -15.26 16.03 38.44
CA THR A 290 -14.17 16.87 37.94
C THR A 290 -14.25 18.28 38.51
N SER A 291 -13.11 18.95 38.63
CA SER A 291 -13.06 20.42 38.69
C SER A 291 -13.53 21.01 37.36
N LEU A 292 -13.96 22.26 37.38
CA LEU A 292 -14.47 23.00 36.24
C LEU A 292 -13.90 24.42 36.27
N LYS A 293 -13.46 24.92 35.12
CA LYS A 293 -13.35 26.35 34.84
C LYS A 293 -14.75 26.89 34.63
N THR A 294 -15.18 27.77 35.52
CA THR A 294 -16.57 28.25 35.56
C THR A 294 -16.67 29.73 35.23
N ARG A 295 -17.80 30.07 34.60
CA ARG A 295 -18.31 31.40 34.39
C ARG A 295 -19.78 31.40 34.80
N GLN A 296 -20.12 32.12 35.86
CA GLN A 296 -21.48 32.20 36.38
C GLN A 296 -21.87 33.62 36.81
N GLN A 297 -23.16 33.84 37.06
CA GLN A 297 -23.67 35.16 37.44
C GLN A 297 -23.09 35.61 38.79
N GLY A 298 -22.52 36.81 38.82
CA GLY A 298 -21.89 37.39 40.02
C GLY A 298 -20.38 37.19 40.12
N ASP A 299 -19.75 36.53 39.14
CA ASP A 299 -18.29 36.41 39.09
C ASP A 299 -17.63 37.78 38.80
N PRO A 300 -16.56 38.15 39.52
CA PRO A 300 -15.86 39.42 39.30
C PRO A 300 -15.05 39.39 37.99
N GLY A 301 -15.15 40.46 37.19
CA GLY A 301 -14.40 40.61 35.95
C GLY A 301 -14.84 39.66 34.84
N PHE A 302 -13.96 39.42 33.84
CA PHE A 302 -14.22 38.50 32.70
C PHE A 302 -13.49 37.15 32.80
N GLY A 303 -12.77 36.91 33.91
CA GLY A 303 -12.00 35.68 34.11
C GLY A 303 -12.87 34.46 34.44
N GLU A 304 -12.27 33.29 34.26
CA GLU A 304 -12.82 31.99 34.66
C GLU A 304 -12.25 31.57 36.02
N ILE A 305 -13.06 30.88 36.81
CA ILE A 305 -12.71 30.50 38.19
C ILE A 305 -12.78 28.98 38.32
N ASP A 306 -11.76 28.37 38.94
CA ASP A 306 -11.75 26.95 39.28
C ASP A 306 -12.74 26.63 40.39
N ARG A 307 -13.72 25.78 40.09
CA ARG A 307 -14.75 25.31 41.04
C ARG A 307 -15.06 23.85 40.78
N SER A 308 -15.66 23.16 41.75
CA SER A 308 -16.17 21.79 41.55
C SER A 308 -17.58 21.75 40.94
N SER A 309 -18.20 22.91 40.72
CA SER A 309 -19.58 23.03 40.29
C SER A 309 -19.88 24.42 39.73
N VAL A 310 -20.85 24.51 38.83
CA VAL A 310 -21.42 25.78 38.37
C VAL A 310 -22.71 26.07 39.14
N THR A 311 -22.96 27.34 39.45
CA THR A 311 -24.19 27.81 40.04
C THR A 311 -25.06 28.45 38.97
N ILE A 312 -26.32 28.03 38.86
CA ILE A 312 -27.28 28.56 37.89
C ILE A 312 -28.48 29.14 38.65
N ASP A 313 -28.91 30.32 38.23
CA ASP A 313 -30.05 31.03 38.82
C ASP A 313 -31.35 30.61 38.12
N GLU A 314 -32.21 29.91 38.85
CA GLU A 314 -33.48 29.38 38.36
C GLU A 314 -34.62 30.35 38.67
N VAL A 315 -34.58 31.51 38.01
CA VAL A 315 -35.65 32.50 38.10
C VAL A 315 -37.00 31.92 37.66
N SER A 316 -38.11 32.51 38.10
CA SER A 316 -39.48 32.02 37.84
C SER A 316 -39.72 31.66 36.37
N ASN A 317 -40.18 30.41 36.13
CA ASN A 317 -40.31 29.74 34.82
C ASN A 317 -39.02 29.23 34.16
N PHE A 318 -37.96 28.96 34.93
CA PHE A 318 -36.76 28.31 34.43
C PHE A 318 -37.05 26.88 33.95
N ASP A 319 -36.79 26.61 32.67
CA ASP A 319 -36.86 25.27 32.12
C ASP A 319 -35.52 24.56 32.29
N LEU A 320 -35.47 23.51 33.12
CA LEU A 320 -34.27 22.70 33.35
C LEU A 320 -33.66 22.13 32.07
N ARG A 321 -34.45 21.97 30.99
CA ARG A 321 -33.93 21.51 29.71
C ARG A 321 -32.88 22.47 29.15
N VAL A 322 -32.95 23.77 29.45
CA VAL A 322 -31.96 24.75 28.96
C VAL A 322 -30.55 24.49 29.47
N VAL A 323 -30.39 23.76 30.58
CA VAL A 323 -29.08 23.29 31.05
C VAL A 323 -28.68 22.06 30.26
N ASN A 324 -27.50 22.06 29.63
CA ASN A 324 -27.04 20.95 28.81
C ASN A 324 -25.57 20.59 29.06
N LEU A 325 -25.12 19.49 28.47
CA LEU A 325 -23.75 18.97 28.57
C LEU A 325 -23.11 18.88 27.19
N LEU A 326 -21.86 19.30 27.08
CA LEU A 326 -20.95 19.00 25.98
C LEU A 326 -19.99 17.92 26.47
N ALA A 327 -19.92 16.79 25.77
CA ALA A 327 -18.95 15.74 25.99
C ALA A 327 -18.31 15.38 24.64
N THR A 328 -17.14 15.92 24.37
CA THR A 328 -16.45 15.72 23.08
C THR A 328 -14.94 15.61 23.25
N VAL A 329 -14.27 15.13 22.21
CA VAL A 329 -12.82 15.11 22.10
C VAL A 329 -12.40 16.13 21.05
N ASP A 330 -11.40 16.92 21.42
CA ASP A 330 -10.79 17.91 20.56
C ASP A 330 -9.44 17.41 20.05
N HIS A 331 -9.35 17.21 18.74
CA HIS A 331 -8.10 16.88 18.04
C HIS A 331 -7.51 18.09 17.31
N SER A 332 -8.06 19.29 17.50
CA SER A 332 -7.48 20.53 17.00
C SER A 332 -6.19 20.90 17.77
N HIS A 333 -5.24 21.57 17.11
CA HIS A 333 -4.18 22.28 17.84
C HIS A 333 -4.57 23.74 17.94
N GLU A 334 -4.42 24.27 19.14
CA GLU A 334 -4.54 25.70 19.39
C GLU A 334 -3.24 26.39 18.95
N PRO A 335 -3.25 27.37 18.02
CA PRO A 335 -2.04 27.96 17.45
C PRO A 335 -1.12 28.67 18.45
N SER A 336 -1.61 28.96 19.67
CA SER A 336 -0.95 29.84 20.64
C SER A 336 -0.15 29.13 21.73
N HIS A 337 -0.07 27.79 21.74
CA HIS A 337 0.68 27.04 22.74
C HIS A 337 1.68 26.07 22.10
N ASP A 338 2.97 26.34 22.31
CA ASP A 338 4.04 25.34 22.17
C ASP A 338 3.83 24.27 23.25
N ALA A 339 3.17 23.14 22.94
CA ALA A 339 3.40 21.84 23.58
C ALA A 339 2.50 20.71 23.07
N ASP A 340 3.17 19.58 22.86
CA ASP A 340 2.72 18.19 22.82
C ASP A 340 1.71 17.76 21.74
N SER A 341 2.28 17.07 20.75
CA SER A 341 1.62 16.00 20.00
C SER A 341 0.83 15.10 20.97
N ASN A 342 -0.46 15.36 21.12
CA ASN A 342 -1.38 14.48 21.82
C ASN A 342 -2.20 13.73 20.77
N PRO A 343 -1.76 12.52 20.33
CA PRO A 343 -2.46 11.77 19.30
C PRO A 343 -3.87 11.34 19.72
N TYR A 344 -4.18 11.35 21.02
CA TYR A 344 -5.47 10.96 21.58
C TYR A 344 -6.48 12.10 21.68
N GLY A 345 -6.08 13.34 21.34
CA GLY A 345 -6.90 14.53 21.54
C GLY A 345 -7.10 14.91 23.01
N ARG A 346 -7.85 15.98 23.25
CA ARG A 346 -8.15 16.52 24.58
C ARG A 346 -9.62 16.36 24.89
N LEU A 347 -9.94 15.86 26.08
CA LEU A 347 -11.31 15.64 26.51
C LEU A 347 -11.93 16.96 27.00
N MET A 348 -13.08 17.32 26.43
CA MET A 348 -13.91 18.44 26.84
C MET A 348 -15.21 17.93 27.47
N LEU A 349 -15.39 18.19 28.77
CA LEU A 349 -16.64 17.97 29.49
C LEU A 349 -17.15 19.31 30.03
N GLY A 350 -18.29 19.80 29.53
CA GLY A 350 -18.79 21.13 29.88
C GLY A 350 -20.28 21.19 30.13
N VAL A 351 -20.70 21.64 31.31
CA VAL A 351 -22.09 22.01 31.62
C VAL A 351 -22.33 23.47 31.27
N PHE A 352 -23.46 23.80 30.67
CA PHE A 352 -23.77 25.17 30.27
C PHE A 352 -25.27 25.43 30.17
N VAL A 353 -25.65 26.71 30.20
CA VAL A 353 -27.00 27.17 29.86
C VAL A 353 -27.04 27.49 28.37
N ARG A 354 -27.89 26.79 27.61
CA ARG A 354 -28.06 26.96 26.16
C ARG A 354 -28.36 28.43 25.83
N ASN A 355 -27.65 28.97 24.85
CA ASN A 355 -27.88 30.32 24.34
C ASN A 355 -27.54 30.36 22.85
N PHE A 356 -28.56 30.28 21.99
CA PHE A 356 -28.36 30.30 20.54
C PHE A 356 -28.51 31.73 20.01
N ASN A 357 -27.49 32.24 19.32
CA ASN A 357 -27.49 33.61 18.79
C ASN A 357 -28.62 33.79 17.75
N ALA A 358 -29.39 34.88 17.89
CA ALA A 358 -30.58 35.14 17.07
C ALA A 358 -30.29 35.73 15.67
N GLU A 359 -29.13 36.36 15.44
CA GLU A 359 -28.82 37.02 14.16
C GLU A 359 -27.35 36.81 13.74
N GLY A 360 -27.11 36.58 12.43
CA GLY A 360 -25.78 36.53 11.79
C GLY A 360 -25.39 35.15 11.25
N GLU A 361 -25.30 34.14 12.11
CA GLU A 361 -25.03 32.75 11.74
C GLU A 361 -26.04 31.85 12.46
N LYS A 362 -27.17 31.55 11.81
CA LYS A 362 -28.27 30.82 12.44
C LYS A 362 -27.76 29.52 13.09
N GLY A 363 -27.81 29.43 14.44
CA GLY A 363 -27.76 28.17 15.20
C GLY A 363 -26.51 27.79 15.97
N LYS A 364 -25.54 28.68 16.14
CA LYS A 364 -24.41 28.42 17.04
C LYS A 364 -24.82 28.65 18.50
N ASN A 365 -24.44 27.73 19.39
CA ASN A 365 -24.60 27.88 20.83
C ASN A 365 -23.41 28.67 21.42
N SER A 366 -23.71 29.75 22.14
CA SER A 366 -22.73 30.65 22.77
C SER A 366 -23.15 30.93 24.22
N PRO A 367 -22.88 29.99 25.14
CA PRO A 367 -23.34 30.09 26.51
C PRO A 367 -22.61 31.21 27.27
N THR A 368 -23.36 32.00 28.04
CA THR A 368 -22.80 33.01 28.96
C THR A 368 -22.56 32.45 30.37
N ILE A 369 -23.23 31.35 30.70
CA ILE A 369 -23.08 30.59 31.95
C ILE A 369 -22.62 29.18 31.60
N TYR A 370 -21.44 28.80 32.08
CA TYR A 370 -20.85 27.48 31.81
C TYR A 370 -19.84 27.07 32.89
N GLY A 371 -19.55 25.77 32.92
CA GLY A 371 -18.45 25.17 33.65
C GLY A 371 -17.86 24.04 32.82
N TYR A 372 -16.56 24.06 32.55
CA TYR A 372 -15.93 23.02 31.72
C TYR A 372 -14.62 22.50 32.29
N GLN A 373 -14.31 21.25 31.96
CA GLN A 373 -13.00 20.64 32.11
C GLN A 373 -12.47 20.36 30.70
N TYR A 374 -11.30 20.91 30.39
CA TYR A 374 -10.54 20.61 29.17
C TYR A 374 -9.22 19.98 29.59
N CYS A 375 -8.95 18.74 29.19
CA CYS A 375 -7.84 17.98 29.76
C CYS A 375 -7.16 17.00 28.79
N ASP A 376 -5.92 16.65 29.13
CA ASP A 376 -5.14 15.62 28.45
C ASP A 376 -5.50 14.19 28.91
N SER A 377 -4.79 13.18 28.38
CA SER A 377 -5.05 11.76 28.68
C SER A 377 -4.75 11.37 30.13
N ALA A 378 -4.02 12.21 30.85
CA ALA A 378 -3.75 12.10 32.27
C ALA A 378 -4.72 12.92 33.14
N PHE A 379 -5.77 13.50 32.54
CA PHE A 379 -6.76 14.38 33.17
C PHE A 379 -6.16 15.66 33.76
N HIS A 380 -4.96 16.07 33.32
CA HIS A 380 -4.43 17.38 33.69
C HIS A 380 -5.21 18.45 32.95
N HIS A 381 -5.59 19.51 33.68
CA HIS A 381 -6.29 20.64 33.09
C HIS A 381 -5.37 21.38 32.11
N VAL A 382 -5.83 21.54 30.87
CA VAL A 382 -5.15 22.30 29.82
C VAL A 382 -5.88 23.66 29.67
N PRO A 383 -5.17 24.79 29.61
CA PRO A 383 -5.79 26.07 29.28
C PRO A 383 -6.53 25.99 27.94
N LEU A 384 -7.73 26.56 27.88
CA LEU A 384 -8.54 26.61 26.65
C LEU A 384 -8.71 28.07 26.23
N GLY A 385 -8.19 28.43 25.05
CA GLY A 385 -8.30 29.76 24.50
C GLY A 385 -9.73 30.11 24.07
N PRO A 386 -10.04 31.42 23.95
CA PRO A 386 -11.40 31.90 23.78
C PRO A 386 -12.04 31.47 22.45
N GLN A 387 -11.28 31.45 21.35
CA GLN A 387 -11.77 31.08 20.02
C GLN A 387 -12.18 29.61 19.97
N LEU A 388 -11.27 28.71 20.35
CA LEU A 388 -11.51 27.27 20.35
C LEU A 388 -12.66 26.89 21.31
N LYS A 389 -12.77 27.58 22.45
CA LYS A 389 -13.90 27.42 23.37
C LYS A 389 -15.24 27.76 22.72
N GLU A 390 -15.33 28.91 22.03
CA GLU A 390 -16.56 29.32 21.33
C GLU A 390 -16.94 28.28 20.27
N GLU A 391 -15.96 27.73 19.56
CA GLU A 391 -16.19 26.68 18.56
C GLU A 391 -16.67 25.36 19.17
N LEU A 392 -16.02 24.89 20.25
CA LEU A 392 -16.41 23.67 20.95
C LEU A 392 -17.86 23.77 21.46
N PHE A 393 -18.25 24.90 22.05
CA PHE A 393 -19.64 25.11 22.44
C PHE A 393 -20.61 25.22 21.25
N ALA A 394 -20.14 25.72 20.10
CA ALA A 394 -20.94 25.83 18.88
C ALA A 394 -21.19 24.49 18.16
N ILE A 395 -20.40 23.44 18.43
CA ILE A 395 -20.65 22.07 17.92
C ILE A 395 -21.99 21.52 18.42
N PHE A 396 -22.42 22.00 19.59
CA PHE A 396 -23.71 21.66 20.16
C PHE A 396 -24.87 22.30 19.35
N LYS A 397 -25.75 21.46 18.78
CA LYS A 397 -26.78 21.91 17.80
C LYS A 397 -28.25 21.69 18.22
N ASP A 398 -28.51 21.34 19.48
CA ASP A 398 -29.86 21.02 19.98
C ASP A 398 -30.74 22.27 20.16
N ARG A 399 -31.47 22.65 19.11
CA ARG A 399 -32.31 23.86 19.06
C ARG A 399 -33.74 23.67 19.58
N ILE A 400 -34.27 22.45 19.51
CA ILE A 400 -35.65 22.12 19.87
C ILE A 400 -35.55 21.06 20.95
N ASP A 401 -36.27 21.20 22.06
CA ASP A 401 -36.23 20.33 23.25
C ASP A 401 -36.69 18.88 23.02
N THR A 402 -36.68 18.42 21.77
CA THR A 402 -37.06 17.12 21.26
C THR A 402 -35.94 16.41 20.49
N ASP A 403 -34.85 17.10 20.13
CA ASP A 403 -33.86 16.57 19.20
C ASP A 403 -32.70 15.88 19.94
N ASN A 404 -32.70 14.54 19.93
CA ASN A 404 -31.58 13.73 20.42
C ASN A 404 -30.28 14.19 19.73
N THR A 405 -29.41 14.86 20.48
CA THR A 405 -28.23 15.50 19.89
C THR A 405 -27.13 14.47 19.67
N LEU A 406 -26.65 14.40 18.42
CA LEU A 406 -25.39 13.75 18.09
C LEU A 406 -24.25 14.76 18.28
N GLN A 407 -23.29 14.40 19.12
CA GLN A 407 -22.02 15.11 19.26
C GLN A 407 -20.96 14.40 18.44
N TYR A 408 -19.89 15.10 18.09
CA TYR A 408 -18.79 14.54 17.31
C TYR A 408 -17.50 15.16 17.76
N ALA A 409 -16.41 14.40 17.64
CA ALA A 409 -15.08 14.93 17.88
C ALA A 409 -14.77 16.09 16.92
N LEU A 410 -14.06 17.09 17.44
CA LEU A 410 -13.61 18.22 16.64
C LEU A 410 -12.28 17.86 15.98
N TYR A 411 -12.34 17.58 14.69
CA TYR A 411 -11.15 17.38 13.86
C TYR A 411 -10.94 18.64 13.02
N LYS A 412 -9.88 19.34 13.35
CA LYS A 412 -9.45 20.56 12.67
C LYS A 412 -8.03 20.40 12.15
N GLN A 413 -7.61 19.18 11.84
CA GLN A 413 -6.28 18.94 11.31
C GLN A 413 -6.36 17.88 10.24
N LYS A 414 -6.43 18.36 9.01
CA LYS A 414 -6.09 17.58 7.84
C LYS A 414 -5.07 18.36 7.05
N TYR A 415 -4.20 17.65 6.35
CA TYR A 415 -3.45 18.26 5.28
C TYR A 415 -4.20 18.04 3.97
N GLU A 416 -4.29 19.09 3.17
CA GLU A 416 -4.66 18.98 1.76
C GLU A 416 -3.51 19.46 0.90
N ILE A 417 -3.35 18.82 -0.26
CA ILE A 417 -2.43 19.30 -1.28
C ILE A 417 -3.08 20.55 -1.87
N GLU A 418 -2.51 21.71 -1.54
CA GLU A 418 -2.94 23.01 -2.05
C GLU A 418 -2.49 23.17 -3.51
N SER A 419 -1.23 22.84 -3.77
CA SER A 419 -0.65 22.91 -5.10
C SER A 419 0.58 22.03 -5.23
N VAL A 420 0.91 21.69 -6.47
CA VAL A 420 2.16 21.04 -6.84
C VAL A 420 2.86 21.95 -7.84
N GLU A 421 4.05 22.41 -7.49
CA GLU A 421 4.85 23.30 -8.35
C GLU A 421 6.19 22.64 -8.67
N ALA A 422 6.60 22.68 -9.94
CA ALA A 422 7.98 22.37 -10.28
C ALA A 422 8.91 23.46 -9.73
N TYR A 423 10.12 23.07 -9.31
CA TYR A 423 11.17 24.05 -9.03
C TYR A 423 11.50 24.87 -10.28
N LYS A 424 11.75 26.16 -10.11
CA LYS A 424 12.05 27.09 -11.22
C LYS A 424 13.55 27.10 -11.51
N ASP A 425 13.95 27.30 -12.76
CA ASP A 425 15.36 27.28 -13.24
C ASP A 425 16.34 28.18 -12.44
N ASN A 426 15.84 29.17 -11.71
CA ASN A 426 16.62 30.06 -10.84
C ASN A 426 16.70 29.62 -9.37
N GLU A 427 16.09 28.50 -9.00
CA GLU A 427 16.07 27.93 -7.64
C GLU A 427 17.14 26.84 -7.48
N ARG A 428 17.45 26.50 -6.23
CA ARG A 428 18.31 25.36 -5.85
C ARG A 428 17.45 24.23 -5.28
N ALA A 429 17.86 22.99 -5.51
CA ALA A 429 17.22 21.83 -4.90
C ALA A 429 17.51 21.79 -3.38
N PRO A 430 16.68 21.10 -2.57
CA PRO A 430 16.84 21.01 -1.11
C PRO A 430 18.18 20.43 -0.65
N ASP A 431 18.77 19.55 -1.45
CA ASP A 431 20.10 18.95 -1.24
C ASP A 431 21.27 19.91 -1.58
N GLY A 432 20.96 21.16 -1.97
CA GLY A 432 21.93 22.15 -2.44
C GLY A 432 22.36 21.96 -3.90
N GLY A 433 21.83 20.95 -4.59
CA GLY A 433 22.11 20.59 -5.97
C GLY A 433 21.35 21.42 -7.00
N ASP A 434 21.42 20.97 -8.25
CA ASP A 434 20.62 21.53 -9.35
C ASP A 434 19.20 20.91 -9.33
N ILE A 435 18.18 21.69 -9.70
CA ILE A 435 16.77 21.24 -9.70
C ILE A 435 16.46 20.19 -10.79
N HIS A 436 17.32 20.14 -11.79
CA HIS A 436 17.37 19.13 -12.82
C HIS A 436 18.77 18.55 -12.79
N GLY A 437 18.85 17.28 -12.44
CA GLY A 437 20.12 16.57 -12.37
C GLY A 437 20.55 16.01 -13.70
N SER A 438 21.78 16.31 -14.05
CA SER A 438 22.77 15.36 -14.50
C SER A 438 24.11 16.08 -14.35
N SER A 439 25.21 15.36 -14.15
CA SER A 439 26.52 16.03 -14.09
C SER A 439 26.70 16.85 -15.38
N LYS A 440 27.18 18.10 -15.28
CA LYS A 440 27.32 19.00 -16.45
C LYS A 440 28.21 18.44 -17.57
N GLU A 441 28.94 17.39 -17.27
CA GLU A 441 29.85 16.67 -18.16
C GLU A 441 29.20 15.41 -18.77
N ASP A 442 28.01 14.98 -18.31
CA ASP A 442 27.30 13.81 -18.84
C ASP A 442 26.34 14.16 -19.99
N GLN A 443 26.28 13.26 -20.96
CA GLN A 443 25.48 13.41 -22.17
C GLN A 443 23.96 13.48 -21.90
N SER A 444 23.47 12.84 -20.83
CA SER A 444 22.08 12.91 -20.36
C SER A 444 21.67 14.34 -20.00
N TYR A 445 22.63 15.18 -19.56
CA TYR A 445 22.40 16.59 -19.27
C TYR A 445 22.19 17.40 -20.54
N LEU A 446 23.07 17.20 -21.52
CA LEU A 446 23.02 17.88 -22.81
C LEU A 446 21.75 17.51 -23.59
N GLU A 447 21.30 16.27 -23.47
CA GLU A 447 20.10 15.73 -24.13
C GLU A 447 18.81 15.96 -23.34
N LYS A 448 18.89 16.57 -22.14
CA LYS A 448 17.74 16.92 -21.27
C LYS A 448 16.88 15.71 -20.91
N TRP A 449 17.49 14.59 -20.53
CA TRP A 449 16.80 13.33 -20.25
C TRP A 449 15.77 13.41 -19.13
N TRP A 450 15.93 14.33 -18.16
CA TRP A 450 14.89 14.60 -17.16
C TRP A 450 13.54 14.94 -17.80
N LYS A 451 13.47 15.46 -19.03
CA LYS A 451 12.21 15.69 -19.75
C LYS A 451 11.42 14.42 -20.08
N ARG A 452 12.02 13.25 -19.93
CA ARG A 452 11.35 11.95 -20.07
C ARG A 452 10.62 11.54 -18.79
N ILE A 453 10.93 12.15 -17.65
CA ILE A 453 10.15 12.01 -16.41
C ILE A 453 8.95 12.96 -16.49
N GLU A 454 7.75 12.43 -16.31
CA GLU A 454 6.54 13.25 -16.35
C GLU A 454 6.48 14.22 -15.18
N ASP A 455 5.85 15.37 -15.39
CA ASP A 455 5.61 16.34 -14.32
C ASP A 455 4.73 15.72 -13.22
N LEU A 456 5.07 16.01 -11.95
CA LEU A 456 4.23 15.63 -10.82
C LEU A 456 3.03 16.56 -10.76
N VAL A 457 1.84 15.99 -10.82
CA VAL A 457 0.57 16.72 -10.67
C VAL A 457 -0.24 16.17 -9.51
N GLN A 458 -1.12 16.98 -8.93
CA GLN A 458 -2.10 16.47 -8.00
C GLN A 458 -3.09 15.56 -8.75
N GLY A 459 -3.29 14.34 -8.27
CA GLY A 459 -4.18 13.38 -8.90
C GLY A 459 -4.00 11.96 -8.39
N ASN A 460 -4.88 11.08 -8.82
CA ASN A 460 -4.95 9.69 -8.37
C ASN A 460 -4.60 8.66 -9.45
N ARG A 461 -4.62 9.07 -10.73
CA ARG A 461 -4.19 8.28 -11.89
C ARG A 461 -4.06 9.19 -13.09
N GLY A 462 -3.15 8.88 -14.01
CA GLY A 462 -3.04 9.61 -15.26
C GLY A 462 -1.79 9.23 -16.07
N PRO A 463 -1.58 9.89 -17.22
CA PRO A 463 -0.33 9.78 -17.96
C PRO A 463 0.82 10.48 -17.23
N ASN A 464 0.53 11.49 -16.41
CA ASN A 464 1.52 12.24 -15.63
C ASN A 464 1.89 11.49 -14.35
N SER A 465 3.07 11.78 -13.81
CA SER A 465 3.39 11.45 -12.41
C SER A 465 2.37 12.12 -11.50
N TYR A 466 1.91 11.45 -10.45
CA TYR A 466 0.83 11.98 -9.63
C TYR A 466 1.06 11.82 -8.13
N ILE A 467 0.52 12.77 -7.37
CA ILE A 467 0.52 12.77 -5.91
C ILE A 467 -0.88 12.98 -5.35
N GLN A 468 -1.20 12.24 -4.30
CA GLN A 468 -2.50 12.29 -3.64
C GLN A 468 -2.36 12.10 -2.13
N MET A 469 -3.37 12.59 -1.39
CA MET A 469 -3.58 12.19 0.00
C MET A 469 -4.08 10.74 0.03
N LYS A 470 -3.43 9.88 0.81
CA LYS A 470 -3.87 8.51 1.12
C LYS A 470 -4.63 8.44 2.46
N GLY A 471 -4.44 9.43 3.33
CA GLY A 471 -5.16 9.65 4.59
C GLY A 471 -4.95 11.09 5.08
N PRO A 472 -5.50 11.50 6.25
CA PRO A 472 -5.43 12.89 6.74
C PRO A 472 -3.99 13.40 6.99
N PHE A 473 -3.03 12.48 7.14
CA PHE A 473 -1.62 12.76 7.41
C PHE A 473 -0.69 11.90 6.53
N GLU A 474 -1.13 11.47 5.36
CA GLU A 474 -0.33 10.57 4.52
C GLU A 474 -0.44 10.96 3.05
N ILE A 475 0.70 11.15 2.39
CA ILE A 475 0.80 11.43 0.95
C ILE A 475 1.45 10.26 0.22
N LYS A 476 0.97 9.97 -0.98
CA LYS A 476 1.52 8.96 -1.88
C LYS A 476 1.88 9.60 -3.20
N ALA A 477 3.16 9.51 -3.58
CA ALA A 477 3.67 9.93 -4.88
C ALA A 477 3.87 8.71 -5.78
N THR A 478 3.57 8.86 -7.06
CA THR A 478 3.70 7.83 -8.09
C THR A 478 4.40 8.41 -9.31
N LEU A 479 5.49 7.77 -9.73
CA LEU A 479 6.32 8.18 -10.86
C LEU A 479 5.77 7.59 -12.16
N MET A 480 5.68 8.41 -13.20
CA MET A 480 5.36 8.01 -14.55
C MET A 480 6.42 8.53 -15.52
N LEU A 481 6.67 7.76 -16.59
CA LEU A 481 7.59 8.13 -17.65
C LEU A 481 6.84 8.46 -18.94
N LYS A 482 7.33 9.49 -19.64
CA LYS A 482 6.81 9.93 -20.94
C LYS A 482 7.23 9.02 -22.08
N THR A 483 8.45 8.51 -21.98
CA THR A 483 9.09 7.62 -22.95
C THR A 483 10.06 6.72 -22.20
N ASP A 484 10.19 5.48 -22.67
CA ASP A 484 11.09 4.51 -22.08
C ASP A 484 12.56 4.97 -22.15
N PHE A 485 13.34 4.56 -21.15
CA PHE A 485 14.79 4.72 -21.17
C PHE A 485 15.40 3.47 -21.80
N VAL A 486 15.70 3.58 -23.10
CA VAL A 486 16.29 2.49 -23.91
C VAL A 486 17.74 2.82 -24.28
N ASN A 487 18.53 1.77 -24.48
CA ASN A 487 19.91 1.87 -24.96
C ASN A 487 19.96 1.65 -26.48
N ASP A 488 19.75 2.73 -27.24
CA ASP A 488 19.83 2.69 -28.71
C ASP A 488 21.18 3.21 -29.21
N PHE A 489 21.96 2.32 -29.80
CA PHE A 489 23.26 2.62 -30.39
C PHE A 489 23.12 2.83 -31.90
N THR A 490 23.11 4.09 -32.32
CA THR A 490 23.05 4.45 -33.74
C THR A 490 24.44 4.53 -34.38
N PHE A 491 24.57 3.94 -35.56
CA PHE A 491 25.71 3.98 -36.48
C PHE A 491 25.31 4.71 -37.75
N THR A 492 26.10 5.71 -38.14
CA THR A 492 25.84 6.57 -39.30
C THR A 492 26.37 5.97 -40.60
N GLN A 493 26.11 6.63 -41.72
CA GLN A 493 26.75 6.28 -43.00
C GLN A 493 28.29 6.26 -42.90
N GLN A 494 28.91 7.09 -42.06
CA GLN A 494 30.36 7.03 -41.89
C GLN A 494 30.78 5.75 -41.16
N ASP A 495 30.00 5.30 -40.20
CA ASP A 495 30.32 4.06 -39.46
C ASP A 495 30.12 2.81 -40.32
N THR A 496 29.19 2.86 -41.28
CA THR A 496 28.88 1.71 -42.16
C THR A 496 29.50 1.79 -43.56
N ASN A 497 30.03 2.95 -43.99
CA ASN A 497 30.50 3.17 -45.37
C ASN A 497 31.78 4.04 -45.51
N SER A 498 32.49 4.43 -44.43
CA SER A 498 33.66 5.34 -44.51
C SER A 498 34.97 4.74 -45.09
N GLY A 499 34.91 3.78 -46.00
CA GLY A 499 36.14 3.29 -46.63
C GLY A 499 36.07 1.92 -47.26
N SER A 500 34.88 1.45 -47.63
CA SER A 500 34.75 0.19 -48.35
C SER A 500 34.50 0.48 -49.83
N ASN A 501 35.44 0.10 -50.71
CA ASN A 501 35.21 -0.04 -52.17
C ASN A 501 34.24 -1.18 -52.49
N THR A 502 33.62 -1.71 -51.45
CA THR A 502 32.55 -2.65 -51.53
C THR A 502 31.29 -1.79 -51.84
N GLY A 503 30.29 -1.52 -50.99
CA GLY A 503 29.08 -0.73 -51.37
C GLY A 503 27.70 -1.42 -51.44
N PHE A 504 27.55 -2.63 -50.93
CA PHE A 504 26.39 -3.08 -50.13
C PHE A 504 26.80 -3.21 -48.66
N GLY A 505 25.85 -3.51 -47.77
CA GLY A 505 26.08 -3.49 -46.33
C GLY A 505 24.82 -3.15 -45.57
N PHE A 506 24.99 -2.81 -44.30
CA PHE A 506 23.86 -2.46 -43.46
C PHE A 506 23.30 -1.07 -43.81
N CYS A 507 22.00 -1.03 -44.04
CA CYS A 507 21.25 0.18 -44.31
C CYS A 507 20.00 0.22 -43.43
N ARG A 508 19.22 1.28 -43.56
CA ARG A 508 17.84 1.34 -43.06
C ARG A 508 16.90 0.70 -44.08
N PRO A 509 15.66 0.36 -43.71
CA PRO A 509 14.66 -0.15 -44.64
C PRO A 509 14.41 0.76 -45.86
N ASP A 510 14.65 2.08 -45.73
CA ASP A 510 14.57 3.05 -46.84
C ASP A 510 15.80 3.03 -47.79
N GLY A 511 16.76 2.13 -47.56
CA GLY A 511 17.95 1.93 -48.39
C GLY A 511 19.11 2.89 -48.09
N LYS A 512 18.98 3.82 -47.13
CA LYS A 512 20.07 4.72 -46.71
C LYS A 512 21.00 4.04 -45.70
N TRP A 513 22.29 4.32 -45.79
CA TRP A 513 23.31 3.76 -44.91
C TRP A 513 23.11 4.15 -43.44
N GLY A 514 23.16 3.15 -42.55
CA GLY A 514 23.08 3.33 -41.10
C GLY A 514 22.40 2.15 -40.42
N VAL A 515 22.65 2.01 -39.12
CA VAL A 515 22.15 0.91 -38.28
C VAL A 515 21.77 1.46 -36.92
N THR A 516 20.74 0.87 -36.30
CA THR A 516 20.48 1.06 -34.86
C THR A 516 20.56 -0.30 -34.19
N ILE A 517 21.26 -0.38 -33.07
CA ILE A 517 21.34 -1.59 -32.25
C ILE A 517 20.78 -1.25 -30.88
N ARG A 518 19.79 -1.98 -30.39
CA ARG A 518 19.20 -1.78 -29.07
C ARG A 518 19.68 -2.85 -28.11
N TYR A 519 20.05 -2.45 -26.90
CA TYR A 519 20.32 -3.38 -25.81
C TYR A 519 19.05 -3.66 -24.99
N HIS A 520 18.88 -4.92 -24.62
CA HIS A 520 17.83 -5.44 -23.73
C HIS A 520 18.48 -6.21 -22.59
N GLY A 521 18.11 -5.89 -21.36
CA GLY A 521 18.54 -6.60 -20.15
C GLY A 521 17.32 -7.05 -19.34
N ASP A 522 17.41 -8.21 -18.69
CA ASP A 522 16.39 -8.66 -17.74
C ASP A 522 16.81 -8.35 -16.30
N ASP A 523 15.81 -8.10 -15.47
CA ASP A 523 15.91 -7.97 -14.01
C ASP A 523 16.30 -9.33 -13.43
N ALA A 524 17.04 -9.35 -12.32
CA ALA A 524 17.48 -10.59 -11.68
C ALA A 524 16.33 -11.44 -11.10
N ASN A 525 15.06 -11.09 -11.33
CA ASN A 525 13.88 -11.66 -10.67
C ASN A 525 12.72 -12.04 -11.59
N THR A 526 12.88 -12.09 -12.91
CA THR A 526 11.82 -12.63 -13.76
C THR A 526 11.84 -14.16 -13.70
N PHE A 527 10.97 -14.72 -12.85
CA PHE A 527 10.74 -16.16 -12.71
C PHE A 527 10.50 -16.85 -14.06
N GLY A 528 11.35 -17.82 -14.39
CA GLY A 528 11.02 -18.87 -15.35
C GLY A 528 11.54 -18.73 -16.78
N LYS A 529 12.80 -18.35 -17.00
CA LYS A 529 13.45 -18.55 -18.32
C LYS A 529 14.78 -19.29 -18.22
N ASP A 530 14.96 -20.20 -19.16
CA ASP A 530 16.03 -21.20 -19.26
C ASP A 530 17.44 -20.62 -19.07
N VAL A 531 18.26 -21.42 -18.39
CA VAL A 531 19.68 -21.17 -18.06
C VAL A 531 20.54 -20.84 -19.27
N ASP A 532 20.11 -21.26 -20.46
CA ASP A 532 20.96 -21.30 -21.64
C ASP A 532 20.73 -20.13 -22.60
N ASN A 533 19.71 -19.29 -22.35
CA ASN A 533 19.38 -18.13 -23.21
C ASN A 533 19.63 -16.79 -22.51
N ASN A 534 20.91 -16.52 -22.26
CA ASN A 534 21.57 -15.25 -22.59
C ASN A 534 20.74 -13.97 -22.23
N VAL A 535 20.82 -13.61 -20.93
CA VAL A 535 20.05 -12.61 -20.15
C VAL A 535 20.28 -11.14 -20.55
N ASN A 536 21.23 -10.90 -21.46
CA ASN A 536 21.61 -9.58 -21.96
C ASN A 536 21.86 -9.69 -23.46
N PHE A 537 21.03 -9.05 -24.28
CA PHE A 537 21.10 -9.21 -25.72
C PHE A 537 20.88 -7.91 -26.47
N TYR A 538 21.21 -7.94 -27.76
CA TYR A 538 21.07 -6.81 -28.64
C TYR A 538 20.16 -7.19 -29.79
N THR A 539 19.30 -6.27 -30.21
CA THR A 539 18.53 -6.40 -31.45
C THR A 539 18.98 -5.35 -32.44
N PHE A 540 18.92 -5.69 -33.72
CA PHE A 540 18.92 -4.70 -34.79
C PHE A 540 17.58 -3.96 -34.76
N GLU A 541 17.58 -2.64 -34.77
CA GLU A 541 16.39 -1.80 -34.82
C GLU A 541 16.47 -0.91 -36.07
N ASN A 542 15.37 -0.78 -36.82
CA ASN A 542 15.30 0.03 -38.04
C ASN A 542 16.49 -0.23 -39.00
N THR A 543 16.82 -1.51 -39.20
CA THR A 543 18.02 -1.96 -39.90
C THR A 543 17.68 -3.04 -40.91
N ALA A 544 18.28 -2.95 -42.09
CA ALA A 544 18.18 -3.89 -43.19
C ALA A 544 19.57 -4.17 -43.77
N ILE A 545 19.70 -5.25 -44.52
CA ILE A 545 20.88 -5.57 -45.32
C ILE A 545 20.55 -5.27 -46.78
N ARG A 546 21.31 -4.38 -47.42
CA ARG A 546 21.16 -4.13 -48.86
C ARG A 546 22.05 -5.06 -49.66
N TYR A 547 21.56 -5.49 -50.83
CA TYR A 547 22.32 -6.19 -51.86
C TYR A 547 21.95 -5.63 -53.25
N SER A 548 22.93 -5.20 -54.07
CA SER A 548 22.64 -4.52 -55.35
C SER A 548 23.86 -4.42 -56.27
N GLN A 549 24.18 -5.42 -57.11
CA GLN A 549 25.45 -5.62 -57.86
C GLN A 549 26.15 -4.36 -58.37
N ASP A 550 25.41 -3.37 -58.86
CA ASP A 550 25.93 -2.10 -59.38
C ASP A 550 26.46 -1.10 -58.32
N LEU A 551 26.20 -1.36 -57.02
CA LEU A 551 26.57 -0.49 -55.90
C LEU A 551 27.70 -1.06 -55.03
N PHE A 552 28.06 -2.37 -55.12
CA PHE A 552 29.26 -3.02 -54.55
C PHE A 552 30.30 -2.97 -55.66
N GLY A 553 31.58 -2.68 -55.38
CA GLY A 553 32.67 -2.76 -56.36
C GLY A 553 32.95 -4.17 -56.91
N ASP A 554 34.22 -4.48 -57.20
CA ASP A 554 34.65 -5.61 -58.05
C ASP A 554 34.32 -7.06 -57.57
N TYR A 555 33.49 -7.26 -56.54
CA TYR A 555 33.07 -8.56 -56.02
C TYR A 555 31.66 -8.93 -56.47
N SER A 556 31.55 -9.95 -57.32
CA SER A 556 30.27 -10.54 -57.75
C SER A 556 30.00 -11.83 -56.98
N LEU A 557 28.89 -11.87 -56.23
CA LEU A 557 28.39 -13.10 -55.60
C LEU A 557 27.47 -13.83 -56.59
N PRO A 558 27.71 -15.11 -56.93
CA PRO A 558 26.77 -15.87 -57.76
C PRO A 558 25.41 -16.04 -57.06
N ILE A 559 24.36 -16.25 -57.86
CA ILE A 559 23.03 -16.62 -57.38
C ILE A 559 23.14 -17.93 -56.61
N ASN A 560 22.99 -17.89 -55.28
CA ASN A 560 23.13 -19.04 -54.39
C ASN A 560 22.64 -18.71 -52.97
N GLN A 561 22.64 -19.72 -52.10
CA GLN A 561 22.47 -19.60 -50.66
C GLN A 561 23.82 -19.28 -50.00
N TYR A 562 23.83 -18.34 -49.05
CA TYR A 562 25.02 -17.92 -48.31
C TYR A 562 24.76 -17.93 -46.81
N SER A 563 25.76 -18.34 -46.02
CA SER A 563 25.71 -18.14 -44.58
C SER A 563 26.03 -16.69 -44.23
N LEU A 564 25.16 -16.03 -43.46
CA LEU A 564 25.37 -14.67 -42.96
C LEU A 564 26.09 -14.74 -41.61
N CYS A 565 27.39 -14.49 -41.66
CA CYS A 565 28.28 -14.74 -40.54
C CYS A 565 28.95 -13.47 -40.00
N ASN A 566 29.47 -13.56 -38.79
CA ASN A 566 30.47 -12.66 -38.21
C ASN A 566 31.72 -13.45 -37.78
N LEU A 567 32.83 -12.78 -37.49
CA LEU A 567 34.09 -13.44 -37.10
C LEU A 567 34.23 -13.55 -35.57
N ASP A 568 34.60 -14.75 -35.09
CA ASP A 568 35.00 -14.99 -33.68
C ASP A 568 36.45 -14.55 -33.39
N GLU A 569 36.90 -14.68 -32.14
CA GLU A 569 38.26 -14.27 -31.72
C GLU A 569 39.36 -15.03 -32.48
N GLN A 570 39.08 -16.23 -32.99
CA GLN A 570 40.02 -17.04 -33.77
C GLN A 570 39.91 -16.77 -35.29
N GLY A 571 39.07 -15.81 -35.70
CA GLY A 571 38.84 -15.46 -37.10
C GLY A 571 38.00 -16.49 -37.87
N LYS A 572 37.25 -17.35 -37.17
CA LYS A 572 36.31 -18.30 -37.80
C LYS A 572 34.92 -17.66 -37.94
N PRO A 573 34.17 -17.97 -39.00
CA PRO A 573 32.78 -17.52 -39.14
C PRO A 573 31.85 -18.18 -38.11
N ALA A 574 30.96 -17.40 -37.50
CA ALA A 574 29.80 -17.84 -36.71
C ALA A 574 28.57 -17.00 -37.06
N SER A 575 27.37 -17.40 -36.60
CA SER A 575 26.12 -16.69 -36.97
C SER A 575 26.18 -15.22 -36.58
N LEU A 576 25.69 -14.34 -37.46
CA LEU A 576 25.50 -12.92 -37.14
C LEU A 576 24.19 -12.67 -36.36
N ILE A 577 23.13 -13.40 -36.71
CA ILE A 577 21.77 -13.22 -36.17
C ILE A 577 21.33 -14.53 -35.50
N ASP A 578 20.71 -14.44 -34.34
CA ASP A 578 20.09 -15.61 -33.68
C ASP A 578 18.89 -16.09 -34.52
N ASP A 579 18.75 -17.41 -34.66
CA ASP A 579 17.70 -18.09 -35.44
C ASP A 579 17.67 -17.82 -36.95
N HIS A 580 18.60 -17.01 -37.49
CA HIS A 580 18.75 -16.79 -38.94
C HIS A 580 20.21 -16.88 -39.42
N PHE A 581 20.59 -18.04 -39.97
CA PHE A 581 21.97 -18.30 -40.42
C PHE A 581 22.18 -18.17 -41.93
N HIS A 582 21.15 -18.40 -42.76
CA HIS A 582 21.28 -18.46 -44.22
C HIS A 582 20.45 -17.39 -44.93
N VAL A 583 20.98 -16.86 -46.03
CA VAL A 583 20.36 -15.84 -46.88
C VAL A 583 20.48 -16.26 -48.34
N ASN A 584 19.39 -16.15 -49.09
CA ASN A 584 19.32 -16.49 -50.51
C ASN A 584 19.48 -15.24 -51.37
N ILE A 585 20.40 -15.28 -52.35
CA ILE A 585 20.61 -14.23 -53.36
C ILE A 585 20.12 -14.76 -54.71
N GLY A 586 19.11 -14.09 -55.27
CA GLY A 586 18.37 -14.45 -56.49
C GLY A 586 18.73 -13.66 -57.75
N LEU A 587 17.98 -13.89 -58.83
CA LEU A 587 18.10 -13.15 -60.10
C LEU A 587 17.78 -11.66 -59.89
N HIS A 588 18.57 -10.76 -60.49
CA HIS A 588 18.43 -9.29 -60.38
C HIS A 588 18.67 -8.73 -58.98
N ASP A 589 19.60 -9.31 -58.23
CA ASP A 589 20.06 -8.82 -56.93
C ASP A 589 19.02 -8.81 -55.81
N TYR A 590 18.00 -9.66 -55.92
CA TYR A 590 17.06 -9.84 -54.84
C TYR A 590 17.62 -10.74 -53.74
N ILE A 591 17.32 -10.42 -52.49
CA ILE A 591 17.79 -11.07 -51.27
C ILE A 591 16.59 -11.43 -50.38
N ALA A 592 16.63 -12.59 -49.72
CA ALA A 592 15.62 -13.05 -48.78
C ALA A 592 16.22 -14.06 -47.77
N TRP A 593 15.48 -14.36 -46.70
CA TRP A 593 15.80 -15.50 -45.84
C TRP A 593 15.69 -16.83 -46.60
N ASP A 594 16.27 -17.88 -46.05
CA ASP A 594 16.35 -19.18 -46.73
C ASP A 594 14.97 -19.74 -47.15
N ASP A 595 13.97 -19.54 -46.29
CA ASP A 595 12.62 -20.05 -46.50
C ASP A 595 11.74 -19.16 -47.41
N ASP A 596 12.26 -18.01 -47.86
CA ASP A 596 11.49 -16.98 -48.58
C ASP A 596 11.97 -16.77 -50.04
N PRO A 597 11.06 -16.50 -50.98
CA PRO A 597 11.45 -16.13 -52.34
C PRO A 597 12.17 -14.76 -52.35
N PRO A 598 13.30 -14.61 -53.06
CA PRO A 598 14.03 -13.35 -53.14
C PRO A 598 13.21 -12.32 -53.93
N THR A 599 12.69 -11.31 -53.22
CA THR A 599 11.71 -10.34 -53.76
C THR A 599 12.15 -8.88 -53.65
N SER A 600 13.21 -8.57 -52.90
CA SER A 600 13.68 -7.21 -52.64
C SER A 600 15.20 -7.13 -52.67
N VAL A 601 15.77 -5.97 -53.00
CA VAL A 601 17.22 -5.68 -52.91
C VAL A 601 17.66 -5.34 -51.48
N THR A 602 16.73 -5.33 -50.53
CA THR A 602 16.97 -5.17 -49.10
C THR A 602 16.29 -6.28 -48.31
N LEU A 603 16.99 -6.81 -47.31
CA LEU A 603 16.48 -7.75 -46.32
C LEU A 603 16.28 -7.00 -45.01
N ASP A 604 15.03 -6.77 -44.60
CA ASP A 604 14.74 -6.16 -43.30
C ASP A 604 15.11 -7.12 -42.17
N ILE A 605 15.95 -6.65 -41.25
CA ILE A 605 16.42 -7.41 -40.09
C ILE A 605 16.05 -6.70 -38.78
N SER A 606 15.15 -5.71 -38.81
CA SER A 606 14.68 -5.05 -37.61
C SER A 606 13.98 -6.05 -36.67
N GLY A 607 14.28 -5.99 -35.38
CA GLY A 607 13.87 -6.95 -34.35
C GLY A 607 14.75 -8.19 -34.27
N CYS A 608 15.64 -8.46 -35.23
CA CYS A 608 16.52 -9.63 -35.20
C CYS A 608 17.59 -9.48 -34.11
N ARG A 609 17.78 -10.53 -33.31
CA ARG A 609 18.76 -10.55 -32.22
C ARG A 609 20.17 -10.81 -32.76
N LEU A 610 21.15 -10.04 -32.29
CA LEU A 610 22.56 -10.30 -32.58
C LEU A 610 22.99 -11.58 -31.88
N SER A 611 23.58 -12.49 -32.65
CA SER A 611 24.14 -13.72 -32.10
C SER A 611 25.35 -13.44 -31.23
N ASP A 612 25.40 -14.08 -30.07
CA ASP A 612 26.57 -14.13 -29.20
C ASP A 612 27.21 -15.52 -29.16
N GLY A 613 26.82 -16.40 -30.08
CA GLY A 613 27.41 -17.72 -30.23
C GLY A 613 28.90 -17.59 -30.54
N ARG A 614 29.74 -18.30 -29.77
CA ARG A 614 31.22 -18.21 -29.82
C ARG A 614 31.77 -16.80 -29.53
N ASP A 615 31.08 -16.03 -28.70
CA ASP A 615 31.54 -14.71 -28.20
C ASP A 615 31.75 -13.67 -29.32
N VAL A 616 31.10 -13.84 -30.48
CA VAL A 616 31.32 -12.98 -31.66
C VAL A 616 30.92 -11.52 -31.42
N THR A 617 29.90 -11.27 -30.58
CA THR A 617 29.49 -9.90 -30.29
C THR A 617 30.50 -9.23 -29.38
N ASN A 618 30.93 -9.89 -28.30
CA ASN A 618 31.99 -9.37 -27.43
C ASN A 618 33.33 -9.19 -28.17
N ASN A 619 33.70 -10.13 -29.05
CA ASN A 619 34.85 -9.99 -29.94
C ASN A 619 34.75 -8.75 -30.84
N SER A 620 33.56 -8.50 -31.42
CA SER A 620 33.34 -7.33 -32.28
C SER A 620 33.43 -6.01 -31.50
N ILE A 621 32.94 -6.00 -30.25
CA ILE A 621 33.08 -4.87 -29.32
C ILE A 621 34.56 -4.64 -29.01
N LYS A 622 35.31 -5.69 -28.64
CA LYS A 622 36.76 -5.65 -28.35
C LYS A 622 37.56 -5.11 -29.55
N ASN A 623 37.24 -5.57 -30.76
CA ASN A 623 37.90 -5.16 -32.01
C ASN A 623 37.41 -3.81 -32.56
N ASN A 624 36.42 -3.18 -31.92
CA ASN A 624 35.80 -1.95 -32.36
C ASN A 624 35.24 -1.98 -33.80
N SER A 625 34.86 -3.17 -34.28
CA SER A 625 34.35 -3.39 -35.64
C SER A 625 33.50 -4.65 -35.73
N LEU A 626 32.31 -4.57 -36.33
CA LEU A 626 31.50 -5.73 -36.71
C LEU A 626 31.85 -6.15 -38.14
N ASN A 627 32.49 -7.31 -38.30
CA ASN A 627 33.06 -7.77 -39.57
C ASN A 627 32.20 -8.87 -40.18
N SER A 628 30.99 -8.50 -40.59
CA SER A 628 30.03 -9.44 -41.19
C SER A 628 30.46 -9.91 -42.58
N LEU A 629 30.10 -11.14 -42.93
CA LEU A 629 30.51 -11.82 -44.16
C LEU A 629 29.35 -12.64 -44.75
N PHE A 630 29.34 -12.77 -46.07
CA PHE A 630 28.62 -13.85 -46.76
C PHE A 630 29.60 -14.99 -47.03
N PHE A 631 29.36 -16.15 -46.42
CA PHE A 631 30.24 -17.32 -46.48
C PHE A 631 29.64 -18.41 -47.38
N LEU A 632 30.39 -18.84 -48.39
CA LEU A 632 30.03 -19.94 -49.31
C LEU A 632 31.28 -20.75 -49.66
N ASP A 633 31.25 -22.07 -49.51
CA ASP A 633 32.33 -23.00 -49.93
C ASP A 633 33.76 -22.55 -49.54
N ASN A 634 33.95 -22.15 -48.27
CA ASN A 634 35.22 -21.63 -47.73
C ASN A 634 35.74 -20.32 -48.37
N LYS A 635 34.88 -19.57 -49.08
CA LYS A 635 35.18 -18.23 -49.58
C LYS A 635 34.47 -17.17 -48.74
N ASN A 636 35.27 -16.29 -48.14
CA ASN A 636 34.79 -15.16 -47.34
C ASN A 636 34.53 -13.96 -48.24
N ASN A 637 33.26 -13.64 -48.50
CA ASN A 637 32.89 -12.42 -49.19
C ASN A 637 32.52 -11.35 -48.16
N LYS A 638 33.21 -10.21 -48.19
CA LYS A 638 33.08 -9.19 -47.16
C LYS A 638 31.82 -8.36 -47.33
N LEU A 639 30.97 -8.33 -46.29
CA LEU A 639 29.99 -7.27 -46.12
C LEU A 639 30.73 -6.00 -45.64
N ALA A 640 30.19 -4.81 -45.89
CA ALA A 640 30.76 -3.61 -45.31
C ALA A 640 30.68 -3.69 -43.77
N SER A 641 31.84 -3.62 -43.12
CA SER A 641 31.92 -3.67 -41.66
C SER A 641 31.29 -2.44 -41.02
N ILE A 642 30.67 -2.62 -39.85
CA ILE A 642 30.28 -1.49 -39.00
C ILE A 642 31.49 -1.13 -38.13
N LYS A 643 32.06 0.05 -38.36
CA LYS A 643 33.16 0.59 -37.55
C LYS A 643 32.62 1.18 -36.24
N ASN A 644 33.52 1.48 -35.30
CA ASN A 644 33.18 2.08 -34.00
C ASN A 644 32.26 1.20 -33.15
N PHE A 645 32.32 -0.12 -33.35
CA PHE A 645 31.40 -1.07 -32.73
C PHE A 645 31.58 -1.22 -31.22
N ARG A 646 32.71 -0.77 -30.65
CA ARG A 646 32.94 -0.76 -29.20
C ARG A 646 31.87 0.05 -28.46
N LYS A 647 31.22 0.99 -29.16
CA LYS A 647 30.15 1.84 -28.64
C LYS A 647 29.01 1.05 -27.97
N ILE A 648 28.67 -0.15 -28.45
CA ILE A 648 27.57 -0.93 -27.86
C ILE A 648 27.97 -1.63 -26.55
N GLY A 649 29.25 -1.66 -26.20
CA GLY A 649 29.76 -2.33 -25.00
C GLY A 649 29.48 -1.57 -23.71
N ASP A 650 29.35 -0.24 -23.78
CA ASP A 650 29.00 0.63 -22.66
C ASP A 650 27.48 0.78 -22.58
N THR A 651 26.84 -0.04 -21.75
CA THR A 651 25.38 -0.09 -21.61
C THR A 651 24.90 0.53 -20.31
N ARG A 652 23.72 1.15 -20.32
CA ARG A 652 23.14 1.78 -19.13
C ARG A 652 22.00 0.94 -18.56
N LYS A 653 22.03 0.64 -17.27
CA LYS A 653 20.94 -0.05 -16.57
C LYS A 653 20.12 0.94 -15.75
N PHE A 654 18.84 1.11 -16.11
CA PHE A 654 17.98 2.16 -15.54
C PHE A 654 17.10 1.69 -14.40
N PHE A 655 16.92 2.52 -13.36
CA PHE A 655 16.04 2.28 -12.21
C PHE A 655 15.21 3.53 -11.84
N GLU A 656 14.09 3.34 -11.14
CA GLU A 656 13.19 4.41 -10.70
C GLU A 656 13.30 4.64 -9.18
N GLY A 657 13.18 5.90 -8.76
CA GLY A 657 13.20 6.27 -7.34
C GLY A 657 12.35 7.50 -7.03
N ILE A 658 11.88 7.57 -5.79
CA ILE A 658 11.15 8.72 -5.24
C ILE A 658 11.79 9.10 -3.90
N ARG A 659 12.13 10.37 -3.72
CA ARG A 659 12.59 10.93 -2.44
C ARG A 659 11.61 11.96 -1.90
N PHE A 660 11.37 11.91 -0.59
CA PHE A 660 10.72 12.98 0.16
C PHE A 660 11.75 13.74 1.00
N TYR A 661 11.76 15.06 0.83
CA TYR A 661 12.61 16.00 1.55
C TYR A 661 11.75 16.96 2.36
N THR A 662 12.08 17.08 3.64
CA THR A 662 11.35 17.89 4.61
C THR A 662 12.27 18.94 5.22
N ALA A 663 11.73 19.91 5.95
CA ALA A 663 12.52 21.02 6.46
C ALA A 663 13.45 20.64 7.64
N GLN A 664 13.17 19.56 8.38
CA GLN A 664 13.99 19.11 9.52
C GLN A 664 15.06 18.08 9.18
N SER A 665 14.87 17.30 8.12
CA SER A 665 15.69 16.14 7.81
C SER A 665 16.15 16.16 6.37
N ASN A 666 17.48 16.12 6.20
CA ASN A 666 18.15 16.19 4.90
C ASN A 666 17.86 14.99 3.99
N GLU A 667 17.11 13.97 4.42
CA GLU A 667 16.43 12.92 3.63
C GLU A 667 15.67 12.01 4.60
N VAL A 668 14.41 11.64 4.34
CA VAL A 668 13.64 10.77 5.28
C VAL A 668 13.27 9.42 4.70
N ASP A 669 12.95 9.37 3.41
CA ASP A 669 12.42 8.15 2.83
C ASP A 669 12.78 8.03 1.36
N TYR A 670 13.73 7.12 1.10
CA TYR A 670 14.17 6.73 -0.23
C TYR A 670 13.70 5.31 -0.51
N GLY A 671 13.22 5.08 -1.72
CA GLY A 671 13.08 3.73 -2.23
C GLY A 671 13.52 3.70 -3.68
N GLU A 672 14.11 2.58 -4.07
CA GLU A 672 14.50 2.27 -5.44
C GLU A 672 13.73 1.02 -5.88
N SER A 673 13.30 0.97 -7.13
CA SER A 673 12.88 -0.27 -7.79
C SER A 673 13.82 -0.58 -8.95
N SER A 674 13.98 -1.89 -9.20
CA SER A 674 15.05 -2.55 -9.96
C SER A 674 15.42 -2.01 -11.34
N TYR A 675 16.57 -2.50 -11.80
CA TYR A 675 17.23 -2.13 -13.03
C TYR A 675 16.63 -2.90 -14.22
N THR A 676 15.70 -2.30 -14.96
CA THR A 676 15.65 -2.19 -16.46
C THR A 676 14.26 -1.78 -16.95
N LEU A 677 14.19 -0.65 -17.67
CA LEU A 677 13.00 -0.11 -18.34
C LEU A 677 12.92 -0.57 -19.81
N THR A 678 12.77 -1.87 -20.08
CA THR A 678 12.65 -2.36 -21.48
C THR A 678 11.34 -3.07 -21.78
N ASN A 679 10.44 -2.28 -22.38
CA ASN A 679 9.45 -2.61 -23.40
C ASN A 679 8.14 -3.36 -23.03
N SER A 680 7.06 -2.74 -23.49
CA SER A 680 5.82 -3.35 -24.02
C SER A 680 4.93 -4.20 -23.11
N SER A 681 4.68 -3.78 -21.88
CA SER A 681 3.36 -3.89 -21.24
C SER A 681 3.38 -3.05 -19.98
N ARG A 682 2.42 -2.12 -19.82
CA ARG A 682 2.25 -1.18 -18.69
C ARG A 682 2.99 -1.65 -17.42
N GLY A 683 4.22 -1.20 -17.24
CA GLY A 683 4.99 -1.44 -16.03
C GLY A 683 4.20 -0.89 -14.84
N ALA A 684 4.16 -1.66 -13.75
CA ALA A 684 3.51 -1.19 -12.54
C ALA A 684 4.19 0.12 -12.10
N PRO A 685 3.45 1.22 -11.92
CA PRO A 685 4.06 2.51 -11.67
C PRO A 685 4.75 2.50 -10.30
N TYR A 686 6.00 2.96 -10.24
CA TYR A 686 6.73 3.05 -8.98
C TYR A 686 6.09 4.08 -8.05
N SER A 687 5.81 3.69 -6.81
CA SER A 687 5.13 4.56 -5.85
C SER A 687 5.70 4.46 -4.45
N LYS A 688 5.71 5.60 -3.75
CA LYS A 688 6.24 5.73 -2.39
C LYS A 688 5.29 6.60 -1.56
N THR A 689 5.19 6.29 -0.27
CA THR A 689 4.28 6.95 0.67
C THR A 689 5.08 7.60 1.79
N HIS A 690 4.69 8.80 2.23
CA HIS A 690 5.28 9.52 3.35
C HIS A 690 4.20 9.94 4.35
N ARG A 691 4.48 9.82 5.65
CA ARG A 691 3.59 10.26 6.73
C ARG A 691 3.92 11.70 7.11
N ILE A 692 2.96 12.60 6.96
CA ILE A 692 3.08 14.03 7.24
C ILE A 692 2.99 14.30 8.74
N THR A 693 3.91 15.09 9.25
CA THR A 693 3.93 15.60 10.63
C THR A 693 4.28 17.08 10.65
N GLU A 694 3.96 17.80 11.74
CA GLU A 694 4.35 19.22 11.85
C GLU A 694 5.87 19.45 11.81
N SER A 695 6.66 18.45 12.24
CA SER A 695 8.11 18.45 12.11
C SER A 695 8.61 18.51 10.66
N ASP A 696 7.77 18.19 9.67
CA ASP A 696 8.18 18.22 8.27
C ASP A 696 8.31 19.64 7.69
N PHE A 697 7.85 20.65 8.43
CA PHE A 697 7.75 22.03 7.95
C PHE A 697 8.47 23.03 8.87
N THR A 698 8.80 24.21 8.32
CA THR A 698 9.20 25.40 9.09
C THR A 698 8.29 26.58 8.75
N ALA A 699 8.47 27.71 9.43
CA ALA A 699 7.74 28.94 9.14
C ALA A 699 7.99 29.44 7.70
N GLU A 700 9.20 29.22 7.17
CA GLU A 700 9.57 29.63 5.81
C GLU A 700 9.32 28.54 4.74
N GLN A 701 9.21 27.27 5.14
CA GLN A 701 9.04 26.12 4.24
C GLN A 701 7.79 25.30 4.61
N ARG A 702 6.65 25.67 4.01
CA ARG A 702 5.37 24.96 4.15
C ARG A 702 5.03 24.05 2.96
N TYR A 703 6.04 23.33 2.50
CA TYR A 703 5.91 22.33 1.44
C TYR A 703 6.87 21.17 1.71
N ILE A 704 6.50 19.99 1.20
CA ILE A 704 7.41 18.85 1.12
C ILE A 704 7.99 18.81 -0.29
N SER A 705 9.29 18.65 -0.39
CA SER A 705 9.97 18.51 -1.68
C SER A 705 9.95 17.05 -2.11
N VAL A 706 9.40 16.79 -3.29
CA VAL A 706 9.36 15.45 -3.87
C VAL A 706 10.32 15.41 -5.05
N CYS A 707 11.26 14.48 -5.02
CA CYS A 707 12.19 14.24 -6.11
C CYS A 707 11.78 12.96 -6.84
N LEU A 708 11.47 13.08 -8.13
CA LEU A 708 11.29 11.95 -9.03
C LEU A 708 12.61 11.66 -9.72
N ILE A 709 13.10 10.43 -9.63
CA ILE A 709 14.46 10.06 -10.03
C ILE A 709 14.40 8.89 -11.01
N VAL A 710 15.19 9.00 -12.07
CA VAL A 710 15.63 7.86 -12.87
C VAL A 710 17.15 7.83 -12.78
N GLY A 711 17.70 6.77 -12.20
CA GLY A 711 19.13 6.53 -12.18
C GLY A 711 19.55 5.58 -13.29
N ASP A 712 20.80 5.68 -13.71
CA ASP A 712 21.44 4.69 -14.57
C ASP A 712 22.80 4.28 -14.04
N ASP A 713 23.09 2.99 -14.18
CA ASP A 713 24.36 2.39 -13.84
C ASP A 713 25.05 1.86 -15.10
N HIS A 714 26.33 2.22 -15.27
CA HIS A 714 27.10 1.89 -16.45
C HIS A 714 27.72 0.48 -16.35
N PHE A 715 27.43 -0.35 -17.33
CA PHE A 715 27.84 -1.74 -17.39
C PHE A 715 28.62 -2.03 -18.68
N ASP A 716 29.85 -2.54 -18.55
CA ASP A 716 30.71 -2.94 -19.66
C ASP A 716 30.49 -4.41 -20.02
N ARG A 717 29.88 -4.68 -21.16
CA ARG A 717 29.52 -6.04 -21.54
C ARG A 717 30.71 -6.99 -21.70
N PRO A 718 31.80 -6.66 -22.42
CA PRO A 718 32.88 -7.63 -22.68
C PRO A 718 33.63 -8.10 -21.43
N SER A 719 33.61 -7.30 -20.36
CA SER A 719 34.24 -7.59 -19.07
C SER A 719 33.22 -8.04 -18.02
N ASN A 720 31.92 -7.87 -18.30
CA ASN A 720 30.82 -8.12 -17.37
C ASN A 720 30.99 -7.35 -16.04
N THR A 721 31.70 -6.22 -16.07
CA THR A 721 31.93 -5.38 -14.89
C THR A 721 30.99 -4.19 -14.89
N ASP A 722 30.26 -4.08 -13.79
CA ASP A 722 29.62 -2.84 -13.38
C ASP A 722 30.72 -1.80 -13.07
N MET A 723 30.68 -0.68 -13.80
CA MET A 723 31.63 0.41 -13.61
C MET A 723 31.31 1.26 -12.37
N LYS A 724 30.16 1.05 -11.72
CA LYS A 724 29.61 1.79 -10.58
C LYS A 724 29.61 3.30 -10.79
N ASN A 725 29.40 3.69 -12.04
CA ASN A 725 29.40 5.08 -12.43
C ASN A 725 27.93 5.50 -12.55
N PHE A 726 27.32 5.78 -11.39
CA PHE A 726 25.92 6.14 -11.32
C PHE A 726 25.68 7.53 -11.87
N ASN A 727 24.79 7.58 -12.86
CA ASN A 727 24.20 8.81 -13.34
C ASN A 727 22.76 8.89 -12.85
N TYR A 728 22.28 10.10 -12.61
CA TYR A 728 20.91 10.31 -12.19
C TYR A 728 20.32 11.50 -12.95
N VAL A 729 19.09 11.32 -13.40
CA VAL A 729 18.25 12.41 -13.86
C VAL A 729 17.07 12.53 -12.94
N TRP A 730 16.74 13.77 -12.56
CA TRP A 730 15.70 14.00 -11.59
C TRP A 730 14.90 15.26 -11.86
N LYS A 731 13.70 15.31 -11.28
CA LYS A 731 12.84 16.49 -11.24
C LYS A 731 12.35 16.71 -9.82
N TRP A 732 12.57 17.93 -9.34
CA TRP A 732 12.08 18.38 -8.05
C TRP A 732 10.76 19.10 -8.16
N PHE A 733 9.86 18.78 -7.24
CA PHE A 733 8.56 19.41 -7.09
C PHE A 733 8.37 19.85 -5.64
N LYS A 734 7.79 21.02 -5.45
CA LYS A 734 7.27 21.49 -4.17
C LYS A 734 5.81 21.06 -4.08
N VAL A 735 5.48 20.30 -3.06
CA VAL A 735 4.10 19.91 -2.75
C VAL A 735 3.68 20.76 -1.57
N TYR A 736 2.93 21.83 -1.85
CA TYR A 736 2.41 22.71 -0.82
C TYR A 736 1.25 22.01 -0.14
N LEU A 737 1.36 21.93 1.19
CA LEU A 737 0.39 21.27 2.02
C LEU A 737 -0.23 22.32 2.92
N GLU A 738 -1.52 22.56 2.72
CA GLU A 738 -2.29 23.41 3.60
C GLU A 738 -2.77 22.55 4.76
N LYS A 739 -2.46 23.00 5.97
CA LYS A 739 -3.10 22.45 7.15
C LYS A 739 -4.45 23.12 7.30
N LEU A 740 -5.51 22.38 7.05
CA LEU A 740 -6.86 22.87 7.24
C LEU A 740 -7.25 22.68 8.70
N THR A 741 -7.59 23.83 9.32
CA THR A 741 -8.09 23.99 10.69
C THR A 741 -9.59 24.16 10.80
#